data_AF-A0AA86X8U9-F1
#
_entry.id   AF-A0AA86X8U9-F1
#
_cell.length_a   1.000
_cell.length_b   1.000
_cell.length_c   1.000
_cell.angle_alpha   90.00
_cell.angle_beta   90.00
_cell.angle_gamma   90.00
#
_symmetry.space_group_name_H-M   'P 1'
#
loop_
_entity.id
_entity.type
_entity.pdbx_description
1 polymer ?
#
loop_
_entity_poly.entity_id
_entity_poly.type
_entity_poly.pdbx_seq_one_letter_code
_entity_poly.pdbx_strand_id
1 'polypeptide(L)'
;MSEKNFYITTPIYYPSGKLHIGSAYTTIACDVLARYKRLMGYDVFYLTGLDEHGQKIQQKAEEAGITPQAYVDGMAVGVKELWQLLDISYDKFIRTTDDYHEKVVAQVFERLLAQDDIYLGEYSGWYSVSDEEFFTESQLAEVFRDEAGNVTGGIAPSGHEVEWVSEESYFLRLSKYQDRLVEFFKAHPEFITPEGRLNEMLRNFIEPGLEDLAVSRTTFTWGVPVPSNPKHVVYVWIDALLNYATALGYAQDEHGNFDKFWNGTVFHMVGKDILRFHSIYWPILLMMLDVKLPDRLIAHGWFVMKDGKMSKSKGNVVYPEMLVERYGLDPLRYYLMRNLPVGSDGTFTPEDYVGRINYELANDLGNLLNRTVSMINKYFDGQIPAYVEGVTEFDHVLAEVAEQSIADFHTHMEAVDYPRALEAVWTLISRTNKYIDETAPWVLAKDEALRDQLASVMSHLAASIRVVAHLIEPFMMETSRAVLTQLGLEEVSSLENLSLADFPADVTVVAKGTPIFPRLNMEEEIAYIKEQMEGNKPAVEKEWNPDAVELKLNKDEIKFEDFDKVEIRVAEVKEVSKVEGSDKLLQFRLDAGDGEDRQILSGIAKYYPNEQELVGKKVQIIANLKPRKMMKKYVSQGMILSAEHDGKLTLLTVDPAVPNGSVIG
;
A
#
# COMPACT_ATOMS: atom_id res chain seq x y z
N MET A 1 -35.77 -9.22 16.25
CA MET A 1 -34.38 -9.67 16.08
C MET A 1 -33.71 -8.58 15.26
N SER A 2 -32.78 -7.81 15.81
CA SER A 2 -31.98 -6.90 14.98
C SER A 2 -31.27 -7.76 13.95
N GLU A 3 -31.45 -7.46 12.67
CA GLU A 3 -30.77 -8.18 11.59
C GLU A 3 -29.25 -8.14 11.85
N LYS A 4 -28.53 -9.25 11.58
CA LYS A 4 -27.07 -9.35 11.72
C LYS A 4 -26.36 -8.52 10.63
N ASN A 5 -26.69 -7.23 10.50
CA ASN A 5 -26.09 -6.30 9.56
C ASN A 5 -24.90 -5.61 10.24
N PHE A 6 -23.73 -5.66 9.60
CA PHE A 6 -22.48 -5.10 10.13
C PHE A 6 -21.83 -4.21 9.08
N TYR A 7 -21.45 -3.00 9.49
CA TYR A 7 -20.77 -2.03 8.66
C TYR A 7 -19.41 -1.71 9.28
N ILE A 8 -18.34 -1.86 8.50
CA ILE A 8 -16.98 -1.52 8.91
C ILE A 8 -16.29 -0.64 7.88
N THR A 9 -15.53 0.35 8.35
CA THR A 9 -14.82 1.29 7.50
C THR A 9 -13.35 1.41 7.87
N THR A 10 -12.49 1.50 6.86
CA THR A 10 -11.17 2.12 7.01
C THR A 10 -11.33 3.66 7.03
N PRO A 11 -10.28 4.43 7.35
CA PRO A 11 -10.18 5.79 6.84
C PRO A 11 -10.09 5.75 5.32
N ILE A 12 -10.47 6.84 4.66
CA ILE A 12 -10.11 7.04 3.26
C ILE A 12 -8.71 7.66 3.18
N TYR A 13 -7.88 7.20 2.24
CA TYR A 13 -6.46 7.53 2.21
C TYR A 13 -6.18 8.71 1.28
N TYR A 14 -5.31 9.63 1.70
CA TYR A 14 -4.81 10.68 0.79
C TYR A 14 -3.92 10.06 -0.31
N PRO A 15 -4.24 10.24 -1.60
CA PRO A 15 -3.47 9.72 -2.73
C PRO A 15 -2.21 10.55 -3.01
N SER A 16 -1.46 10.93 -1.97
CA SER A 16 -0.26 11.76 -2.09
C SER A 16 1.02 10.97 -2.42
N GLY A 17 0.91 9.65 -2.60
CA GLY A 17 1.96 8.75 -3.07
C GLY A 17 1.68 7.29 -2.67
N LYS A 18 2.63 6.39 -2.92
CA LYS A 18 2.50 4.96 -2.57
C LYS A 18 2.17 4.75 -1.08
N LEU A 19 1.24 3.83 -0.82
CA LEU A 19 0.84 3.39 0.51
C LEU A 19 1.84 2.39 1.07
N HIS A 20 2.19 2.52 2.35
CA HIS A 20 3.13 1.65 3.05
C HIS A 20 2.40 0.70 4.01
N ILE A 21 3.13 -0.19 4.69
CA ILE A 21 2.53 -1.17 5.63
C ILE A 21 1.64 -0.55 6.72
N GLY A 22 1.86 0.71 7.11
CA GLY A 22 0.98 1.41 8.06
C GLY A 22 -0.43 1.66 7.52
N SER A 23 -0.58 1.96 6.23
CA SER A 23 -1.89 2.13 5.58
C SER A 23 -2.53 0.78 5.30
N ALA A 24 -1.71 -0.18 4.83
CA ALA A 24 -2.15 -1.55 4.60
C ALA A 24 -2.63 -2.25 5.88
N TYR A 25 -2.03 -1.94 7.04
CA TYR A 25 -2.47 -2.47 8.33
C TYR A 25 -3.95 -2.21 8.57
N THR A 26 -4.41 -0.96 8.47
CA THR A 26 -5.81 -0.62 8.76
C THR A 26 -6.76 -1.33 7.81
N THR A 27 -6.41 -1.42 6.53
CA THR A 27 -7.22 -2.12 5.52
C THR A 27 -7.27 -3.63 5.77
N ILE A 28 -6.14 -4.25 6.09
CA ILE A 28 -6.08 -5.68 6.42
C ILE A 28 -6.84 -5.94 7.74
N ALA A 29 -6.69 -5.08 8.74
CA ALA A 29 -7.39 -5.17 10.00
C ALA A 29 -8.91 -5.10 9.84
N CYS A 30 -9.43 -4.21 8.99
CA CYS A 30 -10.86 -4.17 8.67
C CYS A 30 -11.31 -5.40 7.89
N ASP A 31 -10.49 -5.85 6.92
CA ASP A 31 -10.76 -7.03 6.12
C ASP A 31 -10.85 -8.31 6.97
N VAL A 32 -9.94 -8.48 7.93
CA VAL A 32 -9.95 -9.58 8.92
C VAL A 32 -11.28 -9.60 9.69
N LEU A 33 -11.72 -8.45 10.21
CA LEU A 33 -12.98 -8.37 10.95
C LEU A 33 -14.20 -8.57 10.04
N ALA A 34 -14.17 -8.04 8.82
CA ALA A 34 -15.23 -8.25 7.83
C ALA A 34 -15.37 -9.74 7.51
N ARG A 35 -14.27 -10.44 7.20
CA ARG A 35 -14.25 -11.89 6.93
C ARG A 35 -14.73 -12.70 8.13
N TYR A 36 -14.25 -12.38 9.33
CA TYR A 36 -14.74 -13.00 10.56
C TYR A 36 -16.24 -12.83 10.75
N LYS A 37 -16.77 -11.61 10.59
CA LYS A 37 -18.20 -11.34 10.72
C LYS A 37 -19.02 -12.10 9.66
N ARG A 38 -18.56 -12.16 8.41
CA ARG A 38 -19.21 -12.99 7.36
C ARG A 38 -19.25 -14.47 7.76
N LEU A 39 -18.14 -15.02 8.28
CA LEU A 39 -18.07 -16.41 8.76
C LEU A 39 -18.92 -16.67 10.02
N MET A 40 -19.25 -15.63 10.78
CA MET A 40 -20.20 -15.66 11.90
C MET A 40 -21.66 -15.40 11.45
N GLY A 41 -21.92 -15.42 10.14
CA GLY A 41 -23.24 -15.29 9.55
C GLY A 41 -23.81 -13.87 9.57
N TYR A 42 -22.96 -12.84 9.63
CA TYR A 42 -23.38 -11.46 9.44
C TYR A 42 -23.46 -11.11 7.96
N ASP A 43 -24.42 -10.27 7.60
CA ASP A 43 -24.40 -9.51 6.36
C ASP A 43 -23.49 -8.31 6.56
N VAL A 44 -22.40 -8.24 5.79
CA VAL A 44 -21.31 -7.29 6.02
C VAL A 44 -21.20 -6.34 4.84
N PHE A 45 -21.10 -5.05 5.15
CA PHE A 45 -20.64 -4.03 4.22
C PHE A 45 -19.29 -3.49 4.69
N TYR A 46 -18.25 -3.65 3.88
CA TYR A 46 -16.90 -3.18 4.16
C TYR A 46 -16.51 -2.05 3.20
N LEU A 47 -16.27 -0.85 3.75
CA LEU A 47 -15.87 0.34 2.99
C LEU A 47 -14.38 0.66 3.15
N THR A 48 -13.74 0.97 2.03
CA THR A 48 -12.46 1.69 1.97
C THR A 48 -12.50 2.73 0.84
N GLY A 49 -11.46 3.55 0.67
CA GLY A 49 -11.47 4.56 -0.39
C GLY A 49 -10.34 5.58 -0.33
N LEU A 50 -10.51 6.66 -1.10
CA LEU A 50 -9.55 7.77 -1.20
C LEU A 50 -10.18 9.11 -0.86
N ASP A 51 -9.39 9.92 -0.13
CA ASP A 51 -9.65 11.33 0.10
C ASP A 51 -8.87 12.15 -0.93
N GLU A 52 -9.56 12.59 -1.96
CA GLU A 52 -8.98 13.08 -3.21
C GLU A 52 -8.92 14.60 -3.31
N HIS A 53 -9.46 15.34 -2.34
CA HIS A 53 -9.54 16.81 -2.36
C HIS A 53 -8.44 17.50 -1.56
N GLY A 54 -8.33 18.82 -1.74
CA GLY A 54 -7.46 19.69 -0.95
C GLY A 54 -6.20 20.18 -1.66
N GLN A 55 -5.60 21.22 -1.09
CA GLN A 55 -4.44 21.94 -1.63
C GLN A 55 -3.25 21.04 -1.97
N LYS A 56 -2.96 20.04 -1.12
CA LYS A 56 -1.81 19.13 -1.30
C LYS A 56 -1.91 18.29 -2.58
N ILE A 57 -3.13 17.89 -2.96
CA ILE A 57 -3.35 17.16 -4.21
C ILE A 57 -3.22 18.10 -5.41
N GLN A 58 -3.76 19.32 -5.29
CA GLN A 58 -3.62 20.33 -6.33
C GLN A 58 -2.14 20.64 -6.63
N GLN A 59 -1.32 20.91 -5.60
CA GLN A 59 0.11 21.16 -5.73
C GLN A 59 0.85 20.00 -6.41
N LYS A 60 0.56 18.75 -6.02
CA LYS A 60 1.16 17.56 -6.63
C LYS A 60 0.80 17.36 -8.09
N ALA A 61 -0.43 17.68 -8.45
CA ALA A 61 -0.87 17.62 -9.84
C ALA A 61 -0.17 18.71 -10.68
N GLU A 62 -0.04 19.91 -10.13
CA GLU A 62 0.71 21.03 -10.74
C GLU A 62 2.20 20.67 -10.94
N GLU A 63 2.86 20.12 -9.91
CA GLU A 63 4.25 19.61 -9.98
C GLU A 63 4.42 18.53 -11.07
N ALA A 64 3.41 17.68 -11.26
CA ALA A 64 3.40 16.63 -12.27
C ALA A 64 2.96 17.13 -13.67
N GLY A 65 2.55 18.40 -13.81
CA GLY A 65 2.09 18.99 -15.07
C GLY A 65 0.76 18.41 -15.59
N ILE A 66 -0.11 17.90 -14.70
CA ILE A 66 -1.41 17.31 -15.03
C ILE A 66 -2.54 17.92 -14.20
N THR A 67 -3.80 17.67 -14.57
CA THR A 67 -4.94 18.15 -13.78
C THR A 67 -5.10 17.34 -12.48
N PRO A 68 -5.65 17.93 -11.40
CA PRO A 68 -5.88 17.20 -10.15
C PRO A 68 -6.73 15.94 -10.33
N GLN A 69 -7.80 15.99 -11.15
CA GLN A 69 -8.61 14.81 -11.47
C GLN A 69 -7.77 13.69 -12.10
N ALA A 70 -6.96 14.01 -13.11
CA ALA A 70 -6.10 13.02 -13.77
C ALA A 70 -5.06 12.43 -12.80
N TYR A 71 -4.55 13.24 -11.87
CA TYR A 71 -3.64 12.79 -10.82
C TYR A 71 -4.32 11.75 -9.91
N VAL A 72 -5.49 12.07 -9.34
CA VAL A 72 -6.18 11.17 -8.42
C VAL A 72 -6.74 9.93 -9.12
N ASP A 73 -7.18 10.03 -10.37
CA ASP A 73 -7.58 8.88 -11.18
C ASP A 73 -6.43 7.87 -11.34
N GLY A 74 -5.22 8.34 -11.63
CA GLY A 74 -4.03 7.50 -11.72
C GLY A 74 -3.65 6.86 -10.38
N MET A 75 -3.76 7.62 -9.28
CA MET A 75 -3.47 7.10 -7.94
C MET A 75 -4.50 6.06 -7.49
N ALA A 76 -5.77 6.23 -7.84
CA ALA A 76 -6.84 5.28 -7.54
C ALA A 76 -6.59 3.90 -8.16
N VAL A 77 -6.02 3.86 -9.37
CA VAL A 77 -5.61 2.60 -10.02
C VAL A 77 -4.57 1.87 -9.16
N GLY A 78 -3.47 2.55 -8.80
CA GLY A 78 -2.40 1.92 -8.02
C GLY A 78 -2.83 1.44 -6.63
N VAL A 79 -3.75 2.17 -5.98
CA VAL A 79 -4.30 1.75 -4.69
C VAL A 79 -5.25 0.54 -4.84
N LYS A 80 -6.07 0.49 -5.89
CA LYS A 80 -6.90 -0.68 -6.17
C LYS A 80 -6.08 -1.92 -6.53
N GLU A 81 -5.00 -1.76 -7.29
CA GLU A 81 -4.04 -2.82 -7.59
C GLU A 81 -3.39 -3.36 -6.30
N LEU A 82 -2.99 -2.47 -5.37
CA LEU A 82 -2.48 -2.88 -4.06
C LEU A 82 -3.54 -3.64 -3.24
N TRP A 83 -4.79 -3.17 -3.22
CA TRP A 83 -5.87 -3.89 -2.53
C TRP A 83 -6.20 -5.24 -3.15
N GLN A 84 -6.05 -5.38 -4.47
CA GLN A 84 -6.16 -6.67 -5.14
C GLN A 84 -5.00 -7.60 -4.75
N LEU A 85 -3.76 -7.09 -4.72
CA LEU A 85 -2.59 -7.85 -4.28
C LEU A 85 -2.74 -8.34 -2.83
N LEU A 86 -3.36 -7.53 -1.97
CA LEU A 86 -3.58 -7.83 -0.56
C LEU A 86 -4.86 -8.65 -0.27
N ASP A 87 -5.57 -9.08 -1.32
CA ASP A 87 -6.87 -9.76 -1.27
C ASP A 87 -7.87 -9.09 -0.31
N ILE A 88 -8.06 -7.78 -0.46
CA ILE A 88 -9.00 -7.01 0.38
C ILE A 88 -10.42 -7.19 -0.15
N SER A 89 -11.31 -7.72 0.70
CA SER A 89 -12.70 -8.04 0.38
C SER A 89 -13.67 -6.89 0.67
N TYR A 90 -13.33 -5.67 0.24
CA TYR A 90 -14.23 -4.52 0.38
C TYR A 90 -15.45 -4.65 -0.53
N ASP A 91 -16.60 -4.16 -0.05
CA ASP A 91 -17.86 -4.14 -0.82
C ASP A 91 -17.98 -2.84 -1.63
N LYS A 92 -17.33 -1.76 -1.18
CA LYS A 92 -17.25 -0.49 -1.91
C LYS A 92 -15.89 0.18 -1.72
N PHE A 93 -15.39 0.73 -2.82
CA PHE A 93 -14.25 1.64 -2.85
C PHE A 93 -14.78 3.03 -3.20
N ILE A 94 -14.90 3.91 -2.21
CA ILE A 94 -15.38 5.29 -2.42
C ILE A 94 -14.22 6.21 -2.85
N ARG A 95 -14.53 7.18 -3.70
CA ARG A 95 -13.64 8.31 -4.01
C ARG A 95 -14.39 9.58 -3.66
N THR A 96 -13.74 10.55 -3.01
CA THR A 96 -14.44 11.81 -2.70
C THR A 96 -14.77 12.64 -3.95
N THR A 97 -14.15 12.35 -5.10
CA THR A 97 -14.56 12.91 -6.40
C THR A 97 -15.77 12.20 -7.03
N ASP A 98 -16.35 11.18 -6.39
CA ASP A 98 -17.57 10.55 -6.90
C ASP A 98 -18.73 11.57 -6.89
N ASP A 99 -19.38 11.79 -8.04
CA ASP A 99 -20.46 12.78 -8.21
C ASP A 99 -21.56 12.74 -7.13
N TYR A 100 -21.92 11.54 -6.65
CA TYR A 100 -22.95 11.38 -5.63
C TYR A 100 -22.46 11.87 -4.25
N HIS A 101 -21.17 11.72 -3.96
CA HIS A 101 -20.57 12.16 -2.71
C HIS A 101 -20.51 13.69 -2.68
N GLU A 102 -19.93 14.33 -3.71
CA GLU A 102 -19.82 15.79 -3.78
C GLU A 102 -21.19 16.49 -3.68
N LYS A 103 -22.21 15.94 -4.35
CA LYS A 103 -23.60 16.45 -4.26
C LYS A 103 -24.12 16.43 -2.84
N VAL A 104 -23.92 15.35 -2.11
CA VAL A 104 -24.39 15.24 -0.71
C VAL A 104 -23.58 16.15 0.20
N VAL A 105 -22.26 16.27 0.02
CA VAL A 105 -21.42 17.19 0.79
C VAL A 105 -21.89 18.63 0.62
N ALA A 106 -22.14 19.05 -0.62
CA ALA A 106 -22.68 20.38 -0.94
C ALA A 106 -24.06 20.61 -0.29
N GLN A 107 -24.96 19.62 -0.36
CA GLN A 107 -26.28 19.69 0.27
C GLN A 107 -26.22 19.77 1.79
N VAL A 108 -25.34 18.97 2.42
CA VAL A 108 -25.13 18.98 3.87
C VAL A 108 -24.62 20.35 4.30
N PHE A 109 -23.67 20.94 3.57
CA PHE A 109 -23.15 22.27 3.89
C PHE A 109 -24.26 23.33 3.89
N GLU A 110 -25.08 23.36 2.83
CA GLU A 110 -26.22 24.29 2.72
C GLU A 110 -27.28 24.06 3.81
N ARG A 111 -27.53 22.79 4.17
CA ARG A 111 -28.44 22.46 5.28
C ARG A 111 -27.92 23.02 6.60
N LEU A 112 -26.65 22.82 6.92
CA LEU A 112 -26.04 23.30 8.17
C LEU A 112 -25.98 24.84 8.21
N LEU A 113 -25.76 25.49 7.05
CA LEU A 113 -25.87 26.95 6.91
C LEU A 113 -27.30 27.43 7.20
N ALA A 114 -28.32 26.76 6.65
CA ALA A 114 -29.72 27.10 6.89
C ALA A 114 -30.17 26.85 8.35
N GLN A 115 -29.49 25.95 9.06
CA GLN A 115 -29.74 25.63 10.48
C GLN A 115 -28.98 26.54 11.47
N ASP A 116 -28.18 27.50 10.97
CA ASP A 116 -27.25 28.32 11.77
C ASP A 116 -26.22 27.47 12.56
N ASP A 117 -25.92 26.26 12.08
CA ASP A 117 -24.80 25.44 12.58
C ASP A 117 -23.49 25.75 11.83
N ILE A 118 -23.59 26.30 10.61
CA ILE A 118 -22.51 26.96 9.91
C ILE A 118 -22.82 28.46 9.80
N TYR A 119 -21.82 29.31 10.03
CA TYR A 119 -21.95 30.76 9.86
C TYR A 119 -20.71 31.35 9.19
N LEU A 120 -20.86 32.48 8.50
CA LEU A 120 -19.74 33.19 7.90
C LEU A 120 -19.02 34.01 8.98
N GLY A 121 -17.71 33.87 9.05
CA GLY A 121 -16.85 34.65 9.93
C GLY A 121 -15.53 35.02 9.24
N GLU A 122 -14.59 35.53 10.02
CA GLU A 122 -13.24 35.82 9.58
C GLU A 122 -12.26 35.07 10.48
N TYR A 123 -11.32 34.34 9.87
CA TYR A 123 -10.16 33.80 10.56
C TYR A 123 -9.01 34.79 10.39
N SER A 124 -8.57 35.39 11.49
CA SER A 124 -7.46 36.34 11.49
C SER A 124 -6.30 35.82 12.32
N GLY A 125 -5.09 35.85 11.76
CA GLY A 125 -3.88 35.44 12.46
C GLY A 125 -2.60 35.92 11.80
N TRP A 126 -1.49 35.76 12.50
CA TRP A 126 -0.17 36.08 11.95
C TRP A 126 0.26 34.98 10.99
N TYR A 127 0.45 35.29 9.71
CA TYR A 127 0.76 34.33 8.66
C TYR A 127 2.13 34.64 8.06
N SER A 128 2.99 33.63 7.94
CA SER A 128 4.22 33.74 7.16
C SER A 128 3.93 33.29 5.74
N VAL A 129 4.01 34.22 4.78
CA VAL A 129 3.86 33.88 3.34
C VAL A 129 4.95 32.91 2.89
N SER A 130 6.16 33.04 3.45
CA SER A 130 7.30 32.18 3.10
C SER A 130 7.22 30.78 3.69
N ASP A 131 6.53 30.60 4.82
CA ASP A 131 6.33 29.28 5.45
C ASP A 131 4.94 28.68 5.15
N GLU A 132 4.06 29.45 4.51
CA GLU A 132 2.64 29.14 4.31
C GLU A 132 1.90 28.68 5.58
N GLU A 133 2.21 29.29 6.72
CA GLU A 133 1.69 28.84 8.03
C GLU A 133 1.21 30.01 8.90
N PHE A 134 0.12 29.76 9.64
CA PHE A 134 -0.38 30.65 10.68
C PHE A 134 0.32 30.37 12.01
N PHE A 135 0.75 31.44 12.66
CA PHE A 135 1.39 31.44 13.96
C PHE A 135 0.52 32.20 14.96
N THR A 136 0.33 31.61 16.13
CA THR A 136 -0.12 32.37 17.31
C THR A 136 1.02 33.27 17.78
N GLU A 137 0.72 34.33 18.53
CA GLU A 137 1.75 35.22 19.10
C GLU A 137 2.81 34.44 19.90
N SER A 138 2.42 33.37 20.59
CA SER A 138 3.33 32.52 21.37
C SER A 138 4.26 31.64 20.53
N GLN A 139 3.96 31.44 19.25
CA GLN A 139 4.76 30.63 18.33
C GLN A 139 5.78 31.44 17.53
N LEU A 140 5.70 32.78 17.57
CA LEU A 140 6.65 33.66 16.89
C LEU A 140 7.99 33.67 17.65
N ALA A 141 9.09 33.56 16.91
CA ALA A 141 10.44 33.69 17.45
C ALA A 141 10.74 35.11 17.92
N GLU A 142 10.15 36.10 17.26
CA GLU A 142 10.17 37.50 17.66
C GLU A 142 8.80 38.13 17.42
N VAL A 143 8.35 39.01 18.32
CA VAL A 143 7.06 39.70 18.23
C VAL A 143 7.30 41.20 18.17
N PHE A 144 6.87 41.84 17.10
CA PHE A 144 6.96 43.28 16.92
C PHE A 144 5.76 43.96 17.56
N ARG A 145 6.00 45.01 18.35
CA ARG A 145 4.96 45.77 19.06
C ARG A 145 5.10 47.26 18.81
N ASP A 146 3.97 47.97 18.78
CA ASP A 146 3.94 49.44 18.75
C ASP A 146 4.21 50.06 20.14
N GLU A 147 4.32 51.39 20.20
CA GLU A 147 4.53 52.15 21.45
C GLU A 147 3.37 52.01 22.46
N ALA A 148 2.20 51.54 22.01
CA ALA A 148 1.03 51.26 22.85
C ALA A 148 0.98 49.80 23.33
N GLY A 149 1.90 48.94 22.87
CA GLY A 149 2.03 47.53 23.24
C GLY A 149 1.25 46.55 22.36
N ASN A 150 0.59 47.01 21.29
CA ASN A 150 -0.15 46.15 20.36
C ASN A 150 0.83 45.41 19.44
N VAL A 151 0.55 44.15 19.11
CA VAL A 151 1.36 43.39 18.15
C VAL A 151 1.11 43.91 16.74
N THR A 152 2.18 44.24 16.03
CA THR A 152 2.16 44.78 14.67
C THR A 152 2.80 43.85 13.64
N GLY A 153 3.47 42.77 14.09
CA GLY A 153 4.13 41.78 13.25
C GLY A 153 4.99 40.84 14.08
N GLY A 154 5.83 40.05 13.42
CA GLY A 154 6.84 39.24 14.09
C GLY A 154 7.67 38.43 13.11
N ILE A 155 8.51 37.55 13.66
CA ILE A 155 9.35 36.62 12.93
C ILE A 155 8.92 35.21 13.29
N ALA A 156 8.57 34.40 12.29
CA ALA A 156 8.32 32.98 12.42
C ALA A 156 9.61 32.24 12.87
N PRO A 157 9.51 31.04 13.47
CA PRO A 157 10.68 30.24 13.87
C PRO A 157 11.68 29.94 12.74
N SER A 158 11.22 30.00 11.49
CA SER A 158 12.00 29.87 10.26
C SER A 158 12.92 31.07 9.97
N GLY A 159 12.68 32.22 10.61
CA GLY A 159 13.35 33.50 10.33
C GLY A 159 12.61 34.41 9.34
N HIS A 160 11.42 34.02 8.87
CA HIS A 160 10.60 34.82 7.96
C HIS A 160 9.62 35.75 8.70
N GLU A 161 9.36 36.93 8.15
CA GLU A 161 8.36 37.86 8.71
C GLU A 161 6.93 37.32 8.55
N VAL A 162 6.10 37.56 9.58
CA VAL A 162 4.66 37.28 9.54
C VAL A 162 3.87 38.57 9.36
N GLU A 163 2.75 38.47 8.65
CA GLU A 163 1.77 39.54 8.49
C GLU A 163 0.40 39.14 9.04
N TRP A 164 -0.40 40.10 9.46
CA TRP A 164 -1.76 39.82 9.92
C TRP A 164 -2.67 39.60 8.72
N VAL A 165 -3.06 38.35 8.49
CA VAL A 165 -3.98 37.99 7.41
C VAL A 165 -5.34 37.70 8.01
N SER A 166 -6.38 38.32 7.46
CA SER A 166 -7.79 37.97 7.73
C SER A 166 -8.38 37.32 6.50
N GLU A 167 -8.78 36.06 6.62
CA GLU A 167 -9.48 35.34 5.57
C GLU A 167 -10.93 35.10 5.98
N GLU A 168 -11.86 35.48 5.10
CA GLU A 168 -13.25 35.08 5.23
C GLU A 168 -13.35 33.55 5.15
N SER A 169 -13.99 32.94 6.15
CA SER A 169 -14.21 31.50 6.22
C SER A 169 -15.55 31.20 6.87
N TYR A 170 -16.18 30.10 6.48
CA TYR A 170 -17.33 29.57 7.18
C TYR A 170 -16.88 28.76 8.39
N PHE A 171 -17.55 28.93 9.52
CA PHE A 171 -17.27 28.28 10.78
C PHE A 171 -18.41 27.36 11.20
N LEU A 172 -18.05 26.16 11.66
CA LEU A 172 -18.96 25.15 12.20
C LEU A 172 -19.04 25.30 13.73
N ARG A 173 -20.26 25.41 14.26
CA ARG A 173 -20.54 25.62 15.70
C ARG A 173 -20.31 24.36 16.55
N LEU A 174 -19.07 23.94 16.72
CA LEU A 174 -18.72 22.78 17.55
C LEU A 174 -19.07 23.02 19.02
N SER A 175 -18.85 24.24 19.52
CA SER A 175 -19.12 24.65 20.89
C SER A 175 -20.56 24.34 21.35
N LYS A 176 -21.54 24.53 20.46
CA LYS A 176 -22.97 24.29 20.69
C LYS A 176 -23.31 22.82 21.03
N TYR A 177 -22.48 21.86 20.61
CA TYR A 177 -22.76 20.42 20.73
C TYR A 177 -21.89 19.71 21.77
N GLN A 178 -20.99 20.43 22.45
CA GLN A 178 -20.05 19.88 23.42
C GLN A 178 -20.75 19.06 24.52
N ASP A 179 -21.78 19.62 25.17
CA ASP A 179 -22.45 18.96 26.29
C ASP A 179 -23.11 17.63 25.86
N ARG A 180 -23.71 17.62 24.66
CA ARG A 180 -24.34 16.42 24.07
C ARG A 180 -23.27 15.36 23.74
N LEU A 181 -22.10 15.76 23.26
CA LEU A 181 -20.98 14.85 23.02
C LEU A 181 -20.44 14.23 24.32
N VAL A 182 -20.29 15.06 25.37
CA VAL A 182 -19.86 14.58 26.70
C VAL A 182 -20.87 13.62 27.30
N GLU A 183 -22.17 13.89 27.18
CA GLU A 183 -23.23 12.99 27.64
C GLU A 183 -23.18 11.64 26.89
N PHE A 184 -23.01 11.68 25.56
CA PHE A 184 -22.85 10.48 24.75
C PHE A 184 -21.67 9.61 25.23
N PHE A 185 -20.50 10.21 25.47
CA PHE A 185 -19.33 9.48 25.95
C PHE A 185 -19.47 8.91 27.36
N LYS A 186 -20.25 9.54 28.23
CA LYS A 186 -20.58 8.99 29.56
C LYS A 186 -21.53 7.81 29.45
N ALA A 187 -22.47 7.85 28.50
CA ALA A 187 -23.42 6.77 28.26
C ALA A 187 -22.80 5.57 27.51
N HIS A 188 -21.78 5.83 26.68
CA HIS A 188 -21.11 4.85 25.83
C HIS A 188 -19.58 4.86 26.04
N PRO A 189 -19.08 4.43 27.22
CA PRO A 189 -17.65 4.39 27.50
C PRO A 189 -16.86 3.47 26.55
N GLU A 190 -17.53 2.49 25.95
CA GLU A 190 -16.99 1.55 24.97
C GLU A 190 -16.85 2.12 23.56
N PHE A 191 -17.39 3.33 23.29
CA PHE A 191 -17.40 3.91 21.96
C PHE A 191 -15.98 4.06 21.39
N ILE A 192 -14.99 4.52 22.17
CA ILE A 192 -13.60 4.61 21.70
C ILE A 192 -12.77 3.50 22.33
N THR A 193 -12.16 2.69 21.48
CA THR A 193 -11.24 1.62 21.90
C THR A 193 -9.87 1.79 21.27
N PRO A 194 -8.78 1.42 21.97
CA PRO A 194 -8.75 0.79 23.29
C PRO A 194 -8.91 1.78 24.46
N GLU A 195 -9.06 1.22 25.66
CA GLU A 195 -9.27 1.99 26.91
C GLU A 195 -8.20 3.08 27.10
N GLY A 196 -8.64 4.21 27.67
CA GLY A 196 -7.78 5.37 27.92
C GLY A 196 -7.81 6.43 26.81
N ARG A 197 -8.03 6.06 25.54
CA ARG A 197 -8.17 7.02 24.42
C ARG A 197 -9.34 7.97 24.62
N LEU A 198 -10.48 7.47 25.11
CA LEU A 198 -11.63 8.31 25.42
C LEU A 198 -11.30 9.36 26.49
N ASN A 199 -10.61 8.95 27.56
CA ASN A 199 -10.22 9.84 28.64
C ASN A 199 -9.23 10.92 28.17
N GLU A 200 -8.32 10.55 27.25
CA GLU A 200 -7.42 11.49 26.59
C GLU A 200 -8.20 12.54 25.79
N MET A 201 -9.19 12.11 25.00
CA MET A 201 -10.04 13.02 24.22
C MET A 201 -10.86 13.96 25.10
N LEU A 202 -11.49 13.43 26.15
CA LEU A 202 -12.28 14.22 27.08
C LEU A 202 -11.44 15.30 27.78
N ARG A 203 -10.35 14.91 28.44
CA ARG A 203 -9.57 15.82 29.29
C ARG A 203 -8.77 16.86 28.51
N ASN A 204 -8.20 16.46 27.39
CA ASN A 204 -7.26 17.31 26.66
C ASN A 204 -7.94 18.22 25.63
N PHE A 205 -9.11 17.83 25.11
CA PHE A 205 -9.73 18.52 23.97
C PHE A 205 -11.16 18.97 24.21
N ILE A 206 -11.97 18.25 25.00
CA ILE A 206 -13.42 18.53 25.11
C ILE A 206 -13.74 19.33 26.38
N GLU A 207 -13.25 18.90 27.53
CA GLU A 207 -13.47 19.58 28.83
C GLU A 207 -12.94 21.02 28.88
N PRO A 208 -11.81 21.38 28.23
CA PRO A 208 -11.35 22.77 28.17
C PRO A 208 -12.29 23.73 27.41
N GLY A 209 -13.20 23.20 26.58
CA GLY A 209 -14.05 23.98 25.67
C GLY A 209 -13.69 23.73 24.21
N LEU A 210 -14.68 23.40 23.38
CA LEU A 210 -14.53 23.28 21.94
C LEU A 210 -14.68 24.65 21.27
N GLU A 211 -13.67 25.06 20.51
CA GLU A 211 -13.74 26.21 19.62
C GLU A 211 -14.46 25.84 18.31
N ASP A 212 -15.11 26.83 17.69
CA ASP A 212 -15.78 26.65 16.40
C ASP A 212 -14.74 26.47 15.27
N LEU A 213 -15.04 25.60 14.31
CA LEU A 213 -14.06 25.11 13.34
C LEU A 213 -14.24 25.78 11.97
N ALA A 214 -13.17 26.34 11.39
CA ALA A 214 -13.18 26.85 10.03
C ALA A 214 -13.35 25.72 8.99
N VAL A 215 -14.53 25.66 8.36
CA VAL A 215 -14.98 24.59 7.44
C VAL A 215 -15.07 25.02 5.97
N SER A 216 -14.48 26.15 5.58
CA SER A 216 -14.26 26.49 4.16
C SER A 216 -12.90 27.12 3.90
N ARG A 217 -12.46 27.11 2.64
CA ARG A 217 -11.23 27.78 2.15
C ARG A 217 -11.51 28.54 0.86
N THR A 218 -10.73 29.59 0.60
CA THR A 218 -10.82 30.38 -0.64
C THR A 218 -9.50 30.42 -1.43
N THR A 219 -8.42 29.85 -0.88
CA THR A 219 -7.05 29.91 -1.42
C THR A 219 -6.79 28.89 -2.53
N PHE A 220 -7.65 27.88 -2.68
CA PHE A 220 -7.55 26.86 -3.72
C PHE A 220 -8.96 26.44 -4.21
N THR A 221 -9.02 25.74 -5.34
CA THR A 221 -10.30 25.38 -5.99
C THR A 221 -10.55 23.87 -6.07
N TRP A 222 -9.55 23.05 -5.76
CA TRP A 222 -9.69 21.59 -5.77
C TRP A 222 -10.40 21.06 -4.51
N GLY A 223 -11.74 21.01 -4.58
CA GLY A 223 -12.63 20.50 -3.54
C GLY A 223 -14.10 20.75 -3.88
N VAL A 224 -15.01 20.30 -3.01
CA VAL A 224 -16.45 20.52 -3.20
C VAL A 224 -16.80 22.00 -3.03
N PRO A 225 -17.37 22.69 -4.03
CA PRO A 225 -17.73 24.11 -3.91
C PRO A 225 -18.97 24.30 -3.02
N VAL A 226 -19.00 25.39 -2.26
CA VAL A 226 -20.20 25.81 -1.52
C VAL A 226 -21.22 26.39 -2.52
N PRO A 227 -22.42 25.78 -2.71
CA PRO A 227 -23.35 26.20 -3.76
C PRO A 227 -23.79 27.66 -3.69
N SER A 228 -24.08 28.16 -2.50
CA SER A 228 -24.51 29.56 -2.27
C SER A 228 -23.38 30.57 -2.35
N ASN A 229 -22.12 30.14 -2.20
CA ASN A 229 -20.94 30.99 -2.29
C ASN A 229 -19.75 30.24 -2.94
N PRO A 230 -19.73 30.07 -4.28
CA PRO A 230 -18.75 29.21 -4.97
C PRO A 230 -17.30 29.69 -4.91
N LYS A 231 -17.03 30.87 -4.33
CA LYS A 231 -15.67 31.31 -3.98
C LYS A 231 -15.05 30.40 -2.91
N HIS A 232 -15.89 29.77 -2.10
CA HIS A 232 -15.50 28.88 -1.01
C HIS A 232 -15.56 27.42 -1.45
N VAL A 233 -14.53 26.67 -1.11
CA VAL A 233 -14.53 25.20 -1.13
C VAL A 233 -14.70 24.66 0.29
N VAL A 234 -15.49 23.60 0.42
CA VAL A 234 -15.76 22.90 1.68
C VAL A 234 -14.45 22.33 2.22
N TYR A 235 -14.25 22.43 3.53
CA TYR A 235 -13.09 21.87 4.20
C TYR A 235 -13.05 20.34 4.02
N VAL A 236 -11.90 19.85 3.57
CA VAL A 236 -11.67 18.45 3.21
C VAL A 236 -12.10 17.46 4.29
N TRP A 237 -12.03 17.80 5.58
CA TRP A 237 -12.47 16.87 6.63
C TRP A 237 -14.00 16.73 6.74
N ILE A 238 -14.79 17.74 6.36
CA ILE A 238 -16.26 17.62 6.32
C ILE A 238 -16.65 16.74 5.14
N ASP A 239 -16.06 17.00 3.98
CA ASP A 239 -16.14 16.19 2.76
C ASP A 239 -15.77 14.73 3.06
N ALA A 240 -14.53 14.50 3.51
CA ALA A 240 -14.02 13.19 3.85
C ALA A 240 -14.88 12.46 4.89
N LEU A 241 -15.28 13.08 6.00
CA LEU A 241 -16.06 12.37 7.03
C LEU A 241 -17.44 11.90 6.53
N LEU A 242 -18.07 12.63 5.62
CA LEU A 242 -19.35 12.23 5.03
C LEU A 242 -19.25 10.96 4.17
N ASN A 243 -18.04 10.53 3.76
CA ASN A 243 -17.84 9.34 2.94
C ASN A 243 -18.53 8.10 3.55
N TYR A 244 -18.48 7.97 4.87
CA TYR A 244 -19.03 6.84 5.61
C TYR A 244 -20.55 6.72 5.43
N ALA A 245 -21.26 7.85 5.38
CA ALA A 245 -22.70 7.88 5.18
C ALA A 245 -23.06 7.82 3.69
N THR A 246 -22.36 8.59 2.85
CA THR A 246 -22.65 8.67 1.41
C THR A 246 -22.35 7.38 0.66
N ALA A 247 -21.34 6.61 1.10
CA ALA A 247 -21.04 5.31 0.50
C ALA A 247 -22.22 4.35 0.56
N LEU A 248 -23.03 4.44 1.62
CA LEU A 248 -24.24 3.63 1.80
C LEU A 248 -25.50 4.26 1.17
N GLY A 249 -25.43 5.50 0.67
CA GLY A 249 -26.56 6.16 0.03
C GLY A 249 -27.29 7.21 0.87
N TYR A 250 -26.68 7.73 1.95
CA TYR A 250 -27.25 8.86 2.69
C TYR A 250 -27.57 10.03 1.76
N ALA A 251 -28.77 10.59 1.88
CA ALA A 251 -29.30 11.71 1.09
C ALA A 251 -29.24 11.48 -0.44
N GLN A 252 -29.34 10.22 -0.89
CA GLN A 252 -29.39 9.83 -2.30
C GLN A 252 -30.70 9.07 -2.59
N ASP A 253 -31.06 8.96 -3.87
CA ASP A 253 -32.24 8.18 -4.28
C ASP A 253 -32.06 6.68 -3.95
N GLU A 254 -30.84 6.15 -4.11
CA GLU A 254 -30.48 4.78 -3.75
C GLU A 254 -29.93 4.72 -2.32
N HIS A 255 -30.81 4.66 -1.32
CA HIS A 255 -30.46 4.69 0.11
C HIS A 255 -30.61 3.34 0.84
N GLY A 256 -30.88 2.25 0.12
CA GLY A 256 -31.19 0.94 0.73
C GLY A 256 -30.06 0.37 1.60
N ASN A 257 -28.79 0.61 1.22
CA ASN A 257 -27.65 0.21 2.04
C ASN A 257 -27.52 1.07 3.30
N PHE A 258 -27.88 2.35 3.25
CA PHE A 258 -27.87 3.24 4.41
C PHE A 258 -28.91 2.76 5.42
N ASP A 259 -30.15 2.53 4.99
CA ASP A 259 -31.22 2.05 5.87
C ASP A 259 -30.90 0.71 6.53
N LYS A 260 -30.18 -0.16 5.82
CA LYS A 260 -29.83 -1.50 6.27
C LYS A 260 -28.61 -1.53 7.18
N PHE A 261 -27.48 -1.00 6.69
CA PHE A 261 -26.18 -1.17 7.33
C PHE A 261 -25.86 -0.07 8.32
N TRP A 262 -26.28 1.18 8.08
CA TRP A 262 -26.08 2.28 9.04
C TRP A 262 -26.90 2.09 10.32
N ASN A 263 -28.11 1.52 10.19
CA ASN A 263 -28.96 1.16 11.32
C ASN A 263 -28.58 -0.18 11.98
N GLY A 264 -27.64 -0.93 11.39
CA GLY A 264 -27.03 -2.11 11.99
C GLY A 264 -25.95 -1.76 13.02
N THR A 265 -24.92 -2.60 13.12
CA THR A 265 -23.72 -2.31 13.91
C THR A 265 -22.67 -1.61 13.04
N VAL A 266 -22.21 -0.42 13.44
CA VAL A 266 -21.30 0.43 12.66
C VAL A 266 -19.99 0.66 13.39
N PHE A 267 -18.89 0.15 12.84
CA PHE A 267 -17.55 0.32 13.35
C PHE A 267 -16.69 1.16 12.40
N HIS A 268 -15.99 2.15 12.95
CA HIS A 268 -14.94 2.87 12.23
C HIS A 268 -13.58 2.48 12.81
N MET A 269 -12.65 2.08 11.96
CA MET A 269 -11.26 1.82 12.38
C MET A 269 -10.36 2.90 11.79
N VAL A 270 -9.55 3.51 12.65
CA VAL A 270 -8.67 4.63 12.30
C VAL A 270 -7.33 4.55 13.01
N GLY A 271 -6.32 5.23 12.45
CA GLY A 271 -5.08 5.50 13.17
C GLY A 271 -5.30 6.53 14.28
N LYS A 272 -4.53 6.43 15.37
CA LYS A 272 -4.60 7.37 16.51
C LYS A 272 -4.42 8.84 16.12
N ASP A 273 -3.77 9.13 15.00
CA ASP A 273 -3.47 10.48 14.52
C ASP A 273 -4.68 11.23 13.98
N ILE A 274 -5.71 10.51 13.53
CA ILE A 274 -6.95 11.08 13.03
C ILE A 274 -8.12 10.85 13.99
N LEU A 275 -7.83 10.39 15.22
CA LEU A 275 -8.82 10.12 16.25
C LEU A 275 -9.66 11.36 16.56
N ARG A 276 -9.04 12.54 16.70
CA ARG A 276 -9.74 13.80 17.01
C ARG A 276 -10.89 14.09 16.03
N PHE A 277 -10.67 13.88 14.73
CA PHE A 277 -11.69 14.11 13.70
C PHE A 277 -12.88 13.15 13.87
N HIS A 278 -12.61 11.89 14.23
CA HIS A 278 -13.61 10.84 14.35
C HIS A 278 -14.28 10.77 15.72
N SER A 279 -13.66 11.32 16.77
CA SER A 279 -14.21 11.39 18.11
C SER A 279 -14.92 12.70 18.41
N ILE A 280 -14.57 13.80 17.74
CA ILE A 280 -15.19 15.12 18.02
C ILE A 280 -16.03 15.57 16.84
N TYR A 281 -15.40 15.79 15.67
CA TYR A 281 -16.08 16.45 14.56
C TYR A 281 -17.13 15.56 13.93
N TRP A 282 -16.82 14.28 13.72
CA TRP A 282 -17.74 13.35 13.11
C TRP A 282 -19.01 13.11 13.95
N PRO A 283 -18.93 12.79 15.25
CA PRO A 283 -20.11 12.65 16.08
C PRO A 283 -20.94 13.93 16.14
N ILE A 284 -20.31 15.11 16.23
CA ILE A 284 -21.04 16.39 16.23
C ILE A 284 -21.74 16.62 14.87
N LEU A 285 -21.08 16.33 13.75
CA LEU A 285 -21.69 16.43 12.43
C LEU A 285 -22.92 15.52 12.30
N LEU A 286 -22.83 14.28 12.79
CA LEU A 286 -23.98 13.37 12.85
C LEU A 286 -25.09 13.88 13.78
N MET A 287 -24.73 14.48 14.92
CA MET A 287 -25.69 15.09 15.86
C MET A 287 -26.45 16.28 15.25
N MET A 288 -25.79 17.10 14.41
CA MET A 288 -26.40 18.20 13.66
C MET A 288 -27.35 17.68 12.57
N LEU A 289 -26.97 16.59 11.92
CA LEU A 289 -27.77 15.95 10.87
C LEU A 289 -28.92 15.08 11.39
N ASP A 290 -28.95 14.83 12.70
CA ASP A 290 -29.87 13.91 13.39
C ASP A 290 -29.76 12.46 12.87
N VAL A 291 -28.51 12.01 12.69
CA VAL A 291 -28.16 10.68 12.22
C VAL A 291 -27.60 9.84 13.37
N LYS A 292 -27.93 8.53 13.41
CA LYS A 292 -27.40 7.57 14.41
C LYS A 292 -25.88 7.63 14.43
N LEU A 293 -25.29 7.72 15.63
CA LEU A 293 -23.84 7.64 15.81
C LEU A 293 -23.34 6.20 15.61
N PRO A 294 -22.06 6.01 15.21
CA PRO A 294 -21.44 4.69 15.14
C PRO A 294 -21.44 3.99 16.51
N ASP A 295 -21.44 2.67 16.50
CA ASP A 295 -21.41 1.87 17.73
C ASP A 295 -19.99 1.77 18.30
N ARG A 296 -18.96 1.86 17.45
CA ARG A 296 -17.55 1.81 17.89
C ARG A 296 -16.59 2.55 16.98
N LEU A 297 -15.62 3.20 17.59
CA LEU A 297 -14.45 3.85 17.02
C LEU A 297 -13.19 3.16 17.55
N ILE A 298 -12.46 2.50 16.67
CA ILE A 298 -11.23 1.77 17.00
C ILE A 298 -10.04 2.61 16.55
N ALA A 299 -9.19 3.00 17.50
CA ALA A 299 -8.02 3.86 17.28
C ALA A 299 -6.72 3.10 17.54
N HIS A 300 -6.14 2.53 16.49
CA HIS A 300 -4.93 1.72 16.60
C HIS A 300 -3.65 2.57 16.64
N GLY A 301 -2.57 1.98 17.15
CA GLY A 301 -1.22 2.58 17.08
C GLY A 301 -0.61 2.52 15.69
N TRP A 302 0.61 3.03 15.55
CA TRP A 302 1.36 2.96 14.30
C TRP A 302 2.29 1.76 14.26
N PHE A 303 2.56 1.26 13.06
CA PHE A 303 3.82 0.58 12.81
C PHE A 303 4.94 1.63 12.67
N VAL A 304 5.97 1.48 13.48
CA VAL A 304 7.16 2.33 13.49
C VAL A 304 8.41 1.49 13.26
N MET A 305 9.49 2.13 12.87
CA MET A 305 10.83 1.55 12.84
C MET A 305 11.50 1.75 14.20
N LYS A 306 12.61 1.04 14.47
CA LYS A 306 13.40 1.22 15.71
C LYS A 306 13.83 2.67 15.96
N ASP A 307 14.04 3.44 14.89
CA ASP A 307 14.45 4.85 14.88
C ASP A 307 13.27 5.84 14.78
N GLY A 308 12.03 5.35 14.88
CA GLY A 308 10.80 6.15 14.91
C GLY A 308 9.90 5.96 13.69
N LYS A 309 9.08 6.97 13.37
CA LYS A 309 8.06 6.89 12.32
C LYS A 309 8.69 6.64 10.93
N MET A 310 8.03 5.80 10.13
CA MET A 310 8.38 5.60 8.71
C MET A 310 8.24 6.91 7.92
N SER A 311 9.23 7.26 7.12
CA SER A 311 9.14 8.37 6.16
C SER A 311 9.98 8.14 4.92
N LYS A 312 9.48 8.63 3.77
CA LYS A 312 10.21 8.54 2.50
C LYS A 312 11.58 9.23 2.57
N SER A 313 11.66 10.37 3.25
CA SER A 313 12.91 11.12 3.43
C SER A 313 13.98 10.35 4.22
N LYS A 314 13.58 9.47 5.15
CA LYS A 314 14.50 8.62 5.91
C LYS A 314 14.88 7.34 5.16
N GLY A 315 14.18 7.01 4.07
CA GLY A 315 14.39 5.76 3.34
C GLY A 315 14.16 4.51 4.19
N ASN A 316 13.24 4.59 5.16
CA ASN A 316 12.91 3.48 6.07
C ASN A 316 11.47 2.97 5.87
N VAL A 317 10.86 3.30 4.72
CA VAL A 317 9.49 2.90 4.37
C VAL A 317 9.48 1.44 3.91
N VAL A 318 8.56 0.66 4.47
CA VAL A 318 8.29 -0.70 4.04
C VAL A 318 7.01 -0.71 3.21
N TYR A 319 7.10 -1.17 1.97
CA TYR A 319 5.96 -1.33 1.07
C TYR A 319 5.41 -2.76 1.16
N PRO A 320 4.09 -2.97 1.17
CA PRO A 320 3.52 -4.32 1.21
C PRO A 320 3.95 -5.21 0.04
N GLU A 321 4.06 -4.64 -1.17
CA GLU A 321 4.31 -5.38 -2.41
C GLU A 321 5.59 -6.21 -2.33
N MET A 322 6.69 -5.61 -1.85
CA MET A 322 7.98 -6.31 -1.71
C MET A 322 7.92 -7.50 -0.74
N LEU A 323 7.04 -7.46 0.27
CA LEU A 323 6.88 -8.54 1.22
C LEU A 323 5.98 -9.64 0.65
N VAL A 324 4.90 -9.26 -0.02
CA VAL A 324 3.96 -10.21 -0.65
C VAL A 324 4.64 -10.97 -1.79
N GLU A 325 5.36 -10.28 -2.67
CA GLU A 325 6.04 -10.87 -3.82
C GLU A 325 7.09 -11.92 -3.40
N ARG A 326 7.79 -11.68 -2.28
CA ARG A 326 8.85 -12.58 -1.82
C ARG A 326 8.38 -13.66 -0.86
N TYR A 327 7.44 -13.35 0.03
CA TYR A 327 7.06 -14.24 1.14
C TYR A 327 5.62 -14.74 1.07
N GLY A 328 4.79 -14.21 0.15
CA GLY A 328 3.37 -14.48 0.08
C GLY A 328 2.53 -13.54 0.93
N LEU A 329 1.21 -13.52 0.66
CA LEU A 329 0.26 -12.61 1.30
C LEU A 329 0.04 -12.95 2.78
N ASP A 330 -0.21 -14.21 3.08
CA ASP A 330 -0.59 -14.65 4.42
C ASP A 330 0.47 -14.38 5.50
N PRO A 331 1.78 -14.58 5.25
CA PRO A 331 2.82 -14.15 6.18
C PRO A 331 2.79 -12.67 6.54
N LEU A 332 2.50 -11.79 5.56
CA LEU A 332 2.36 -10.37 5.81
C LEU A 332 1.14 -10.08 6.70
N ARG A 333 -0.02 -10.64 6.33
CA ARG A 333 -1.28 -10.45 7.09
C ARG A 333 -1.13 -10.95 8.52
N TYR A 334 -0.56 -12.14 8.69
CA TYR A 334 -0.25 -12.72 9.99
C TYR A 334 0.65 -11.82 10.82
N TYR A 335 1.79 -11.39 10.26
CA TYR A 335 2.73 -10.53 10.98
C TYR A 335 2.06 -9.25 11.46
N LEU A 336 1.33 -8.56 10.59
CA LEU A 336 0.67 -7.30 10.91
C LEU A 336 -0.37 -7.44 12.03
N MET A 337 -1.16 -8.51 12.01
CA MET A 337 -2.18 -8.78 13.02
C MET A 337 -1.60 -9.35 14.33
N ARG A 338 -0.46 -10.05 14.25
CA ARG A 338 0.22 -10.66 15.40
C ARG A 338 1.08 -9.65 16.19
N ASN A 339 1.66 -8.67 15.51
CA ASN A 339 2.73 -7.82 16.08
C ASN A 339 2.31 -6.41 16.48
N LEU A 340 1.13 -5.90 16.10
CA LEU A 340 0.68 -4.58 16.58
C LEU A 340 -0.07 -4.73 17.92
N PRO A 341 0.48 -4.26 19.06
CA PRO A 341 -0.22 -4.36 20.34
C PRO A 341 -1.42 -3.42 20.37
N VAL A 342 -2.47 -3.82 21.10
CA VAL A 342 -3.64 -2.97 21.29
C VAL A 342 -3.26 -1.73 22.11
N GLY A 343 -3.41 -0.55 21.51
CA GLY A 343 -3.31 0.76 22.17
C GLY A 343 -1.95 1.44 22.13
N SER A 344 -0.90 0.72 21.73
CA SER A 344 0.45 1.27 21.56
C SER A 344 0.96 1.12 20.13
N ASP A 345 2.08 1.78 19.83
CA ASP A 345 2.77 1.57 18.56
C ASP A 345 3.49 0.21 18.57
N GLY A 346 3.58 -0.40 17.40
CA GLY A 346 4.32 -1.64 17.16
C GLY A 346 5.56 -1.36 16.33
N THR A 347 6.64 -2.11 16.59
CA THR A 347 7.90 -1.93 15.88
C THR A 347 8.02 -2.98 14.78
N PHE A 348 8.21 -2.55 13.54
CA PHE A 348 8.60 -3.43 12.45
C PHE A 348 10.12 -3.63 12.46
N THR A 349 10.54 -4.90 12.38
CA THR A 349 11.94 -5.25 12.12
C THR A 349 12.03 -6.40 11.12
N PRO A 350 13.01 -6.38 10.19
CA PRO A 350 13.26 -7.53 9.30
C PRO A 350 13.49 -8.83 10.07
N GLU A 351 14.19 -8.75 11.21
CA GLU A 351 14.47 -9.90 12.07
C GLU A 351 13.20 -10.53 12.62
N ASP A 352 12.27 -9.72 13.15
CA ASP A 352 11.01 -10.21 13.68
C ASP A 352 10.12 -10.77 12.56
N TYR A 353 10.11 -10.13 11.38
CA TYR A 353 9.31 -10.58 10.25
C TYR A 353 9.72 -11.99 9.79
N VAL A 354 10.99 -12.18 9.47
CA VAL A 354 11.52 -13.50 9.05
C VAL A 354 11.44 -14.51 10.20
N GLY A 355 11.65 -14.07 11.44
CA GLY A 355 11.54 -14.88 12.65
C GLY A 355 10.14 -15.49 12.82
N ARG A 356 9.07 -14.69 12.69
CA ARG A 356 7.67 -15.17 12.77
C ARG A 356 7.37 -16.23 11.71
N ILE A 357 7.85 -16.03 10.48
CA ILE A 357 7.68 -17.01 9.40
C ILE A 357 8.36 -18.33 9.76
N ASN A 358 9.62 -18.28 10.17
CA ASN A 358 10.39 -19.48 10.46
C ASN A 358 9.90 -20.23 11.69
N TYR A 359 9.65 -19.53 12.79
CA TYR A 359 9.35 -20.18 14.06
C TYR A 359 7.87 -20.51 14.20
N GLU A 360 6.96 -19.56 13.95
CA GLU A 360 5.53 -19.79 14.18
C GLU A 360 4.84 -20.42 12.98
N LEU A 361 5.07 -19.93 11.76
CA LEU A 361 4.39 -20.46 10.58
C LEU A 361 4.99 -21.78 10.10
N ALA A 362 6.31 -21.85 9.93
CA ALA A 362 6.97 -23.05 9.40
C ALA A 362 7.17 -24.13 10.47
N ASN A 363 7.77 -23.82 11.62
CA ASN A 363 8.12 -24.84 12.61
C ASN A 363 6.94 -25.31 13.47
N ASP A 364 5.98 -24.44 13.80
CA ASP A 364 4.85 -24.84 14.64
C ASP A 364 3.70 -25.37 13.78
N LEU A 365 3.05 -24.50 12.98
CA LEU A 365 1.88 -24.88 12.18
C LEU A 365 2.25 -25.81 11.00
N GLY A 366 3.21 -25.39 10.17
CA GLY A 366 3.58 -26.11 8.95
C GLY A 366 4.15 -27.51 9.24
N ASN A 367 4.97 -27.65 10.26
CA ASN A 367 5.51 -28.94 10.69
C ASN A 367 4.44 -29.84 11.31
N LEU A 368 3.53 -29.29 12.13
CA LEU A 368 2.43 -30.05 12.73
C LEU A 368 1.56 -30.70 11.65
N LEU A 369 1.19 -29.94 10.62
CA LEU A 369 0.44 -30.45 9.47
C LEU A 369 1.21 -31.57 8.75
N ASN A 370 2.46 -31.32 8.37
CA ASN A 370 3.26 -32.29 7.62
C ASN A 370 3.48 -33.60 8.40
N ARG A 371 3.77 -33.52 9.71
CA ARG A 371 3.91 -34.71 10.57
C ARG A 371 2.60 -35.49 10.61
N THR A 372 1.47 -34.81 10.79
CA THR A 372 0.15 -35.45 10.89
C THR A 372 -0.23 -36.15 9.59
N VAL A 373 -0.15 -35.46 8.45
CA VAL A 373 -0.43 -36.06 7.12
C VAL A 373 0.49 -37.24 6.85
N SER A 374 1.78 -37.14 7.19
CA SER A 374 2.74 -38.23 7.00
C SER A 374 2.42 -39.45 7.87
N MET A 375 2.02 -39.25 9.13
CA MET A 375 1.66 -40.34 10.03
C MET A 375 0.36 -41.02 9.60
N ILE A 376 -0.65 -40.26 9.17
CA ILE A 376 -1.91 -40.81 8.65
C ILE A 376 -1.66 -41.65 7.38
N ASN A 377 -0.87 -41.13 6.43
CA ASN A 377 -0.46 -41.90 5.26
C ASN A 377 0.27 -43.19 5.62
N LYS A 378 1.15 -43.14 6.63
CA LYS A 378 1.99 -44.27 7.03
C LYS A 378 1.23 -45.36 7.80
N TYR A 379 0.31 -44.97 8.68
CA TYR A 379 -0.32 -45.88 9.64
C TYR A 379 -1.75 -46.28 9.27
N PHE A 380 -2.38 -45.54 8.36
CA PHE A 380 -3.78 -45.72 7.95
C PHE A 380 -3.99 -45.58 6.44
N ASP A 381 -2.92 -45.69 5.64
CA ASP A 381 -2.98 -45.60 4.17
C ASP A 381 -3.71 -44.34 3.67
N GLY A 382 -3.57 -43.24 4.41
CA GLY A 382 -4.16 -41.94 4.10
C GLY A 382 -5.56 -41.73 4.66
N GLN A 383 -6.24 -42.77 5.15
CA GLN A 383 -7.58 -42.63 5.73
C GLN A 383 -7.51 -42.05 7.14
N ILE A 384 -8.29 -40.99 7.39
CA ILE A 384 -8.41 -40.42 8.72
C ILE A 384 -9.38 -41.27 9.53
N PRO A 385 -8.98 -41.79 10.71
CA PRO A 385 -9.87 -42.59 11.54
C PRO A 385 -11.06 -41.79 12.05
N ALA A 386 -12.14 -42.48 12.40
CA ALA A 386 -13.28 -41.85 13.05
C ALA A 386 -12.86 -41.18 14.38
N TYR A 387 -13.37 -39.97 14.61
CA TYR A 387 -13.13 -39.25 15.86
C TYR A 387 -13.90 -39.92 17.00
N VAL A 388 -13.17 -40.31 18.06
CA VAL A 388 -13.73 -40.93 19.27
C VAL A 388 -13.02 -40.34 20.48
N GLU A 389 -13.78 -39.74 21.39
CA GLU A 389 -13.23 -39.12 22.60
C GLU A 389 -12.84 -40.14 23.68
N GLY A 390 -11.91 -39.76 24.55
CA GLY A 390 -11.59 -40.48 25.79
C GLY A 390 -10.91 -41.83 25.60
N VAL A 391 -10.29 -42.08 24.45
CA VAL A 391 -9.56 -43.32 24.17
C VAL A 391 -8.16 -43.29 24.79
N THR A 392 -7.51 -42.11 24.76
CA THR A 392 -6.25 -41.86 25.47
C THR A 392 -6.48 -40.96 26.69
N GLU A 393 -5.60 -41.05 27.68
CA GLU A 393 -5.66 -40.20 28.88
C GLU A 393 -5.46 -38.70 28.59
N PHE A 394 -4.95 -38.36 27.41
CA PHE A 394 -4.64 -36.99 27.00
C PHE A 394 -5.77 -36.33 26.17
N ASP A 395 -6.74 -37.11 25.68
CA ASP A 395 -7.79 -36.66 24.75
C ASP A 395 -8.62 -35.53 25.36
N HIS A 396 -9.10 -35.71 26.60
CA HIS A 396 -9.91 -34.71 27.30
C HIS A 396 -9.15 -33.39 27.51
N VAL A 397 -7.86 -33.45 27.85
CA VAL A 397 -7.04 -32.25 28.05
C VAL A 397 -6.85 -31.48 26.75
N LEU A 398 -6.72 -32.17 25.61
CA LEU A 398 -6.66 -31.51 24.31
C LEU A 398 -8.02 -30.87 23.95
N ALA A 399 -9.13 -31.58 24.19
CA ALA A 399 -10.48 -31.07 23.94
C ALA A 399 -10.81 -29.83 24.76
N GLU A 400 -10.50 -29.82 26.06
CA GLU A 400 -10.68 -28.65 26.94
C GLU A 400 -9.88 -27.43 26.43
N VAL A 401 -8.62 -27.62 26.02
CA VAL A 401 -7.80 -26.53 25.47
C VAL A 401 -8.36 -26.04 24.14
N ALA A 402 -8.88 -26.93 23.29
CA ALA A 402 -9.50 -26.53 22.03
C ALA A 402 -10.77 -25.70 22.26
N GLU A 403 -11.67 -26.14 23.15
CA GLU A 403 -12.88 -25.40 23.51
C GLU A 403 -12.54 -24.01 24.06
N GLN A 404 -11.59 -23.93 24.99
CA GLN A 404 -11.15 -22.66 25.56
C GLN A 404 -10.50 -21.75 24.51
N SER A 405 -9.65 -22.31 23.63
CA SER A 405 -8.98 -21.52 22.58
C SER A 405 -9.97 -20.95 21.56
N ILE A 406 -11.03 -21.70 21.23
CA ILE A 406 -12.12 -21.23 20.36
C ILE A 406 -12.89 -20.10 21.05
N ALA A 407 -13.25 -20.27 22.34
CA ALA A 407 -13.96 -19.24 23.10
C ALA A 407 -13.14 -17.95 23.26
N ASP A 408 -11.85 -18.08 23.57
CA ASP A 408 -10.93 -16.94 23.71
C ASP A 408 -10.70 -16.24 22.38
N PHE A 409 -10.57 -17.01 21.28
CA PHE A 409 -10.48 -16.45 19.94
C PHE A 409 -11.68 -15.55 19.62
N HIS A 410 -12.92 -16.05 19.80
CA HIS A 410 -14.12 -15.25 19.55
C HIS A 410 -14.19 -14.01 20.44
N THR A 411 -13.86 -14.15 21.72
CA THR A 411 -13.81 -13.03 22.67
C THR A 411 -12.86 -11.94 22.20
N HIS A 412 -11.66 -12.32 21.76
CA HIS A 412 -10.65 -11.37 21.29
C HIS A 412 -10.98 -10.79 19.91
N MET A 413 -11.62 -11.55 19.02
CA MET A 413 -12.09 -11.03 17.73
C MET A 413 -13.18 -9.97 17.89
N GLU A 414 -14.16 -10.18 18.79
CA GLU A 414 -15.18 -9.17 19.13
C GLU A 414 -14.56 -7.93 19.80
N ALA A 415 -13.50 -8.12 20.60
CA ALA A 415 -12.75 -7.04 21.20
C ALA A 415 -11.82 -6.31 20.20
N VAL A 416 -11.63 -6.83 18.97
CA VAL A 416 -10.67 -6.34 17.99
C VAL A 416 -9.22 -6.40 18.51
N ASP A 417 -8.92 -7.43 19.31
CA ASP A 417 -7.61 -7.75 19.87
C ASP A 417 -6.98 -8.91 19.08
N TYR A 418 -6.59 -8.62 17.84
CA TYR A 418 -6.05 -9.62 16.93
C TYR A 418 -4.80 -10.36 17.44
N PRO A 419 -3.83 -9.71 18.12
CA PRO A 419 -2.69 -10.42 18.66
C PRO A 419 -3.10 -11.53 19.65
N ARG A 420 -4.07 -11.26 20.53
CA ARG A 420 -4.56 -12.25 21.50
C ARG A 420 -5.45 -13.30 20.85
N ALA A 421 -6.24 -12.94 19.83
CA ALA A 421 -6.98 -13.91 19.04
C ALA A 421 -6.03 -14.94 18.39
N LEU A 422 -4.95 -14.47 17.75
CA LEU A 422 -3.92 -15.36 17.19
C LEU A 422 -3.13 -16.12 18.27
N GLU A 423 -2.90 -15.54 19.44
CA GLU A 423 -2.28 -16.24 20.57
C GLU A 423 -3.13 -17.43 21.07
N ALA A 424 -4.45 -17.30 21.11
CA ALA A 424 -5.36 -18.40 21.44
C ALA A 424 -5.23 -19.55 20.41
N VAL A 425 -5.16 -19.22 19.11
CA VAL A 425 -4.90 -20.23 18.06
C VAL A 425 -3.55 -20.92 18.26
N TRP A 426 -2.50 -20.16 18.57
CA TRP A 426 -1.17 -20.72 18.79
C TRP A 426 -1.06 -21.56 20.06
N THR A 427 -1.90 -21.29 21.05
CA THR A 427 -2.05 -22.12 22.25
C THR A 427 -2.56 -23.51 21.86
N LEU A 428 -3.57 -23.60 21.00
CA LEU A 428 -4.06 -24.88 20.45
C LEU A 428 -2.99 -25.60 19.61
N ILE A 429 -2.27 -24.88 18.74
CA ILE A 429 -1.16 -25.46 17.95
C ILE A 429 -0.08 -26.06 18.86
N SER A 430 0.31 -25.31 19.90
CA SER A 430 1.33 -25.75 20.87
C SER A 430 0.86 -26.97 21.65
N ARG A 431 -0.40 -26.99 22.12
CA ARG A 431 -0.99 -28.12 22.82
C ARG A 431 -1.07 -29.37 21.92
N THR A 432 -1.41 -29.18 20.64
CA THR A 432 -1.51 -30.26 19.65
C THR A 432 -0.13 -30.86 19.35
N ASN A 433 0.91 -30.04 19.21
CA ASN A 433 2.29 -30.53 19.10
C ASN A 433 2.70 -31.35 20.34
N LYS A 434 2.41 -30.84 21.54
CA LYS A 434 2.68 -31.56 22.80
C LYS A 434 1.93 -32.88 22.90
N TYR A 435 0.69 -32.95 22.38
CA TYR A 435 -0.11 -34.18 22.35
C TYR A 435 0.57 -35.27 21.53
N ILE A 436 1.26 -34.93 20.43
CA ILE A 436 2.08 -35.91 19.67
C ILE A 436 3.20 -36.48 20.55
N ASP A 437 3.87 -35.64 21.33
CA ASP A 437 5.01 -36.06 22.14
C ASP A 437 4.57 -36.91 23.33
N GLU A 438 3.43 -36.58 23.96
CA GLU A 438 2.83 -37.33 25.07
C GLU A 438 2.31 -38.71 24.63
N THR A 439 1.69 -38.78 23.45
CA THR A 439 1.10 -40.02 22.92
C THR A 439 2.10 -40.90 22.19
N ALA A 440 3.22 -40.34 21.74
CA ALA A 440 4.29 -41.03 21.02
C ALA A 440 3.77 -42.02 19.95
N PRO A 441 3.06 -41.56 18.89
CA PRO A 441 2.38 -42.43 17.93
C PRO A 441 3.29 -43.44 17.24
N TRP A 442 4.60 -43.14 17.11
CA TRP A 442 5.60 -44.08 16.60
C TRP A 442 5.88 -45.28 17.51
N VAL A 443 5.51 -45.21 18.79
CA VAL A 443 5.52 -46.32 19.74
C VAL A 443 4.22 -47.10 19.63
N LEU A 444 3.06 -46.42 19.65
CA LEU A 444 1.74 -47.04 19.52
C LEU A 444 1.64 -47.88 18.24
N ALA A 445 2.18 -47.38 17.12
CA ALA A 445 2.19 -48.08 15.84
C ALA A 445 3.00 -49.38 15.79
N LYS A 446 3.74 -49.74 16.85
CA LYS A 446 4.49 -51.00 16.93
C LYS A 446 3.71 -52.13 17.58
N ASP A 447 2.58 -51.84 18.22
CA ASP A 447 1.75 -52.82 18.92
C ASP A 447 0.32 -52.77 18.40
N GLU A 448 -0.11 -53.87 17.77
CA GLU A 448 -1.46 -54.00 17.22
C GLU A 448 -2.55 -53.91 18.30
N ALA A 449 -2.23 -54.22 19.56
CA ALA A 449 -3.17 -54.06 20.67
C ALA A 449 -3.47 -52.58 20.99
N LEU A 450 -2.63 -51.65 20.54
CA LEU A 450 -2.76 -50.20 20.75
C LEU A 450 -3.32 -49.48 19.51
N ARG A 451 -3.83 -50.24 18.53
CA ARG A 451 -4.31 -49.74 17.24
C ARG A 451 -5.43 -48.71 17.38
N ASP A 452 -6.32 -48.87 18.35
CA ASP A 452 -7.42 -47.94 18.64
C ASP A 452 -6.90 -46.63 19.27
N GLN A 453 -5.89 -46.69 20.15
CA GLN A 453 -5.26 -45.49 20.69
C GLN A 453 -4.57 -44.70 19.58
N LEU A 454 -3.82 -45.37 18.71
CA LEU A 454 -3.21 -44.73 17.55
C LEU A 454 -4.26 -44.08 16.64
N ALA A 455 -5.42 -44.71 16.47
CA ALA A 455 -6.54 -44.16 15.70
C ALA A 455 -7.13 -42.90 16.34
N SER A 456 -7.33 -42.91 17.66
CA SER A 456 -7.73 -41.71 18.41
C SER A 456 -6.71 -40.58 18.23
N VAL A 457 -5.41 -40.87 18.36
CA VAL A 457 -4.37 -39.84 18.20
C VAL A 457 -4.43 -39.20 16.82
N MET A 458 -4.52 -39.99 15.75
CA MET A 458 -4.58 -39.43 14.38
C MET A 458 -5.82 -38.58 14.14
N SER A 459 -6.99 -39.01 14.62
CA SER A 459 -8.24 -38.26 14.45
C SER A 459 -8.23 -36.95 15.26
N HIS A 460 -7.71 -36.95 16.49
CA HIS A 460 -7.54 -35.74 17.30
C HIS A 460 -6.57 -34.73 16.69
N LEU A 461 -5.47 -35.19 16.10
CA LEU A 461 -4.54 -34.31 15.39
C LEU A 461 -5.21 -33.66 14.16
N ALA A 462 -5.88 -34.46 13.34
CA ALA A 462 -6.60 -33.95 12.17
C ALA A 462 -7.72 -32.97 12.57
N ALA A 463 -8.49 -33.28 13.61
CA ALA A 463 -9.54 -32.42 14.15
C ALA A 463 -8.99 -31.09 14.68
N SER A 464 -7.88 -31.12 15.42
CA SER A 464 -7.24 -29.91 15.95
C SER A 464 -6.71 -29.02 14.83
N ILE A 465 -6.07 -29.60 13.82
CA ILE A 465 -5.56 -28.87 12.66
C ILE A 465 -6.71 -28.28 11.83
N ARG A 466 -7.85 -28.98 11.70
CA ARG A 466 -9.07 -28.44 11.09
C ARG A 466 -9.55 -27.19 11.83
N VAL A 467 -9.67 -27.26 13.15
CA VAL A 467 -10.07 -26.11 13.98
C VAL A 467 -9.10 -24.95 13.79
N VAL A 468 -7.78 -25.21 13.82
CA VAL A 468 -6.76 -24.18 13.56
C VAL A 468 -6.97 -23.53 12.20
N ALA A 469 -7.18 -24.31 11.14
CA ALA A 469 -7.44 -23.77 9.79
C ALA A 469 -8.69 -22.86 9.77
N HIS A 470 -9.77 -23.27 10.45
CA HIS A 470 -10.96 -22.44 10.58
C HIS A 470 -10.65 -21.11 11.26
N LEU A 471 -9.99 -21.13 12.43
CA LEU A 471 -9.71 -19.91 13.19
C LEU A 471 -8.73 -18.95 12.49
N ILE A 472 -7.81 -19.45 11.66
CA ILE A 472 -6.90 -18.59 10.90
C ILE A 472 -7.50 -18.06 9.59
N GLU A 473 -8.63 -18.59 9.10
CA GLU A 473 -9.25 -18.19 7.83
C GLU A 473 -9.40 -16.66 7.66
N PRO A 474 -9.87 -15.88 8.66
CA PRO A 474 -9.98 -14.42 8.50
C PRO A 474 -8.63 -13.71 8.29
N PHE A 475 -7.54 -14.34 8.74
CA PHE A 475 -6.20 -13.79 8.75
C PHE A 475 -5.35 -14.26 7.57
N MET A 476 -5.41 -15.56 7.28
CA MET A 476 -4.52 -16.29 6.38
C MET A 476 -5.33 -17.26 5.51
N MET A 477 -5.98 -16.72 4.48
CA MET A 477 -6.95 -17.44 3.65
C MET A 477 -6.28 -18.56 2.83
N GLU A 478 -5.13 -18.27 2.21
CA GLU A 478 -4.43 -19.26 1.37
C GLU A 478 -3.89 -20.42 2.22
N THR A 479 -3.41 -20.11 3.41
CA THR A 479 -2.87 -21.05 4.39
C THR A 479 -3.98 -21.93 4.94
N SER A 480 -5.10 -21.34 5.35
CA SER A 480 -6.27 -22.11 5.80
C SER A 480 -6.72 -23.10 4.72
N ARG A 481 -6.93 -22.62 3.49
CA ARG A 481 -7.28 -23.47 2.33
C ARG A 481 -6.24 -24.55 2.08
N ALA A 482 -4.94 -24.23 2.14
CA ALA A 482 -3.86 -25.18 1.93
C ALA A 482 -3.82 -26.26 3.03
N VAL A 483 -4.08 -25.89 4.29
CA VAL A 483 -4.19 -26.83 5.41
C VAL A 483 -5.38 -27.78 5.19
N LEU A 484 -6.57 -27.25 4.90
CA LEU A 484 -7.79 -28.05 4.68
C LEU A 484 -7.65 -28.97 3.48
N THR A 485 -7.08 -28.48 2.37
CA THR A 485 -6.79 -29.30 1.18
C THR A 485 -5.88 -30.48 1.52
N GLN A 486 -4.84 -30.27 2.32
CA GLN A 486 -3.95 -31.36 2.72
C GLN A 486 -4.63 -32.39 3.64
N LEU A 487 -5.64 -31.96 4.41
CA LEU A 487 -6.50 -32.85 5.18
C LEU A 487 -7.59 -33.54 4.35
N GLY A 488 -7.79 -33.15 3.08
CA GLY A 488 -8.89 -33.66 2.25
C GLY A 488 -10.25 -33.04 2.57
N LEU A 489 -10.26 -31.82 3.13
CA LEU A 489 -11.46 -31.10 3.54
C LEU A 489 -11.77 -29.93 2.61
N GLU A 490 -13.04 -29.51 2.60
CA GLU A 490 -13.50 -28.32 1.90
C GLU A 490 -13.09 -27.02 2.63
N GLU A 491 -13.27 -25.89 1.95
CA GLU A 491 -13.01 -24.55 2.50
C GLU A 491 -13.95 -24.19 3.65
N VAL A 492 -13.52 -23.25 4.48
CA VAL A 492 -14.28 -22.81 5.66
C VAL A 492 -15.53 -22.06 5.23
N SER A 493 -16.70 -22.57 5.61
CA SER A 493 -17.99 -21.91 5.34
C SER A 493 -18.56 -21.18 6.54
N SER A 494 -18.14 -21.51 7.76
CA SER A 494 -18.63 -20.92 9.00
C SER A 494 -17.66 -21.11 10.16
N LEU A 495 -17.70 -20.18 11.11
CA LEU A 495 -17.06 -20.31 12.43
C LEU A 495 -18.08 -20.54 13.56
N GLU A 496 -19.38 -20.61 13.24
CA GLU A 496 -20.41 -20.86 14.24
C GLU A 496 -20.37 -22.32 14.70
N ASN A 497 -20.41 -22.54 16.01
CA ASN A 497 -20.44 -23.87 16.65
C ASN A 497 -19.25 -24.76 16.28
N LEU A 498 -18.06 -24.19 16.04
CA LEU A 498 -16.86 -24.95 15.75
C LEU A 498 -16.46 -25.83 16.97
N SER A 499 -16.29 -27.13 16.76
CA SER A 499 -15.78 -28.07 17.78
C SER A 499 -14.81 -29.10 17.18
N LEU A 500 -13.96 -29.72 18.02
CA LEU A 500 -13.16 -30.88 17.59
C LEU A 500 -14.06 -32.05 17.15
N ALA A 501 -15.17 -32.27 17.85
CA ALA A 501 -16.03 -33.42 17.67
C ALA A 501 -16.76 -33.43 16.31
N ASP A 502 -16.88 -32.27 15.64
CA ASP A 502 -17.55 -32.14 14.34
C ASP A 502 -16.65 -32.54 13.16
N PHE A 503 -15.61 -33.35 13.39
CA PHE A 503 -14.75 -33.81 12.31
C PHE A 503 -15.49 -34.80 11.40
N PRO A 504 -15.52 -34.59 10.07
CA PRO A 504 -16.24 -35.45 9.15
C PRO A 504 -15.62 -36.85 9.06
N ALA A 505 -16.46 -37.86 8.90
CA ALA A 505 -16.05 -39.24 8.65
C ALA A 505 -15.62 -39.45 7.19
N ASP A 506 -14.93 -40.57 6.94
CA ASP A 506 -14.54 -41.04 5.59
C ASP A 506 -13.67 -40.05 4.78
N VAL A 507 -12.79 -39.33 5.47
CA VAL A 507 -11.85 -38.37 4.86
C VAL A 507 -10.49 -39.01 4.61
N THR A 508 -9.85 -38.65 3.49
CA THR A 508 -8.50 -39.10 3.13
C THR A 508 -7.59 -37.89 2.96
N VAL A 509 -6.43 -37.91 3.62
CA VAL A 509 -5.41 -36.86 3.44
C VAL A 509 -4.76 -36.94 2.06
N VAL A 510 -4.08 -35.89 1.64
CA VAL A 510 -3.26 -35.94 0.43
C VAL A 510 -2.15 -37.00 0.55
N ALA A 511 -1.81 -37.66 -0.56
CA ALA A 511 -0.82 -38.74 -0.58
C ALA A 511 0.59 -38.30 -0.13
N LYS A 512 0.91 -37.01 -0.31
CA LYS A 512 2.17 -36.43 0.17
C LYS A 512 1.94 -34.99 0.63
N GLY A 513 2.20 -34.73 1.91
CA GLY A 513 2.18 -33.38 2.47
C GLY A 513 3.19 -32.48 1.77
N THR A 514 2.80 -31.22 1.56
CA THR A 514 3.64 -30.19 0.96
C THR A 514 3.88 -29.09 2.01
N PRO A 515 5.14 -28.74 2.33
CA PRO A 515 5.43 -27.62 3.21
C PRO A 515 4.78 -26.33 2.70
N ILE A 516 3.88 -25.74 3.51
CA ILE A 516 3.21 -24.48 3.18
C ILE A 516 4.19 -23.31 3.29
N PHE A 517 5.03 -23.34 4.33
CA PHE A 517 6.04 -22.31 4.59
C PHE A 517 7.44 -22.92 4.49
N PRO A 518 8.18 -22.66 3.39
CA PRO A 518 9.58 -23.07 3.32
C PRO A 518 10.40 -22.29 4.33
N ARG A 519 11.33 -22.97 5.01
CA ARG A 519 12.22 -22.31 5.97
C ARG A 519 13.17 -21.36 5.23
N LEU A 520 13.22 -20.14 5.73
CA LEU A 520 14.01 -19.04 5.18
C LEU A 520 15.40 -18.98 5.80
N ASN A 521 16.40 -18.59 5.01
CA ASN A 521 17.71 -18.23 5.53
C ASN A 521 17.61 -16.84 6.17
N MET A 522 17.74 -16.79 7.51
CA MET A 522 17.59 -15.54 8.27
C MET A 522 18.51 -14.43 7.75
N GLU A 523 19.79 -14.71 7.53
CA GLU A 523 20.77 -13.69 7.15
C GLU A 523 20.49 -13.11 5.76
N GLU A 524 20.20 -13.97 4.78
CA GLU A 524 19.89 -13.57 3.41
C GLU A 524 18.59 -12.77 3.32
N GLU A 525 17.54 -13.20 4.02
CA GLU A 525 16.24 -12.54 3.98
C GLU A 525 16.21 -11.22 4.75
N ILE A 526 16.90 -11.15 5.90
CA ILE A 526 17.07 -9.88 6.63
C ILE A 526 17.84 -8.87 5.75
N ALA A 527 18.89 -9.31 5.07
CA ALA A 527 19.66 -8.46 4.18
C ALA A 527 18.80 -7.95 3.01
N TYR A 528 18.01 -8.82 2.39
CA TYR A 528 17.09 -8.43 1.31
C TYR A 528 16.09 -7.36 1.76
N ILE A 529 15.40 -7.56 2.90
CA ILE A 529 14.40 -6.59 3.38
C ILE A 529 15.08 -5.24 3.66
N LYS A 530 16.27 -5.24 4.28
CA LYS A 530 17.04 -4.02 4.52
C LYS A 530 17.44 -3.32 3.22
N GLU A 531 17.89 -4.06 2.21
CA GLU A 531 18.25 -3.51 0.90
C GLU A 531 17.03 -2.87 0.21
N GLN A 532 15.87 -3.52 0.22
CA GLN A 532 14.65 -2.96 -0.36
C GLN A 532 14.17 -1.70 0.39
N MET A 533 14.34 -1.66 1.70
CA MET A 533 14.08 -0.44 2.48
C MET A 533 15.03 0.69 2.07
N GLU A 534 16.33 0.42 1.99
CA GLU A 534 17.34 1.41 1.61
C GLU A 534 17.26 1.86 0.15
N GLY A 535 16.85 0.96 -0.76
CA GLY A 535 16.59 1.26 -2.17
C GLY A 535 15.44 2.25 -2.40
N ASN A 536 14.62 2.51 -1.37
CA ASN A 536 13.59 3.54 -1.36
C ASN A 536 14.07 4.91 -0.86
N LYS A 537 15.38 5.08 -0.61
CA LYS A 537 15.94 6.43 -0.47
C LYS A 537 15.67 7.19 -1.78
N PRO A 538 15.16 8.43 -1.72
CA PRO A 538 15.32 9.34 -2.86
C PRO A 538 16.79 9.25 -3.27
N ALA A 539 17.07 9.15 -4.57
CA ALA A 539 18.43 9.36 -5.03
C ALA A 539 18.85 10.72 -4.49
N VAL A 540 19.61 10.72 -3.39
CA VAL A 540 20.51 11.83 -3.12
C VAL A 540 21.28 11.90 -4.41
N GLU A 541 21.19 13.03 -5.12
CA GLU A 541 22.11 13.31 -6.21
C GLU A 541 23.49 13.02 -5.63
N LYS A 542 24.05 11.85 -5.94
CA LYS A 542 25.45 11.59 -5.69
C LYS A 542 26.10 12.66 -6.54
N GLU A 543 26.78 13.58 -5.88
CA GLU A 543 27.66 14.53 -6.54
C GLU A 543 28.40 13.74 -7.62
N TRP A 544 28.13 14.07 -8.88
CA TRP A 544 28.62 13.28 -10.00
C TRP A 544 30.14 13.27 -9.91
N ASN A 545 30.69 12.13 -9.49
CA ASN A 545 32.12 11.96 -9.35
C ASN A 545 32.63 11.22 -10.59
N PRO A 546 33.20 11.94 -11.58
CA PRO A 546 33.72 11.33 -12.78
C PRO A 546 34.82 10.29 -12.50
N ASP A 547 35.53 10.39 -11.37
CA ASP A 547 36.62 9.47 -11.00
C ASP A 547 36.11 8.10 -10.50
N ALA A 548 34.84 8.00 -10.11
CA ALA A 548 34.22 6.78 -9.63
C ALA A 548 33.43 6.03 -10.73
N VAL A 549 33.41 6.55 -11.95
CA VAL A 549 32.70 5.94 -13.07
C VAL A 549 33.52 4.80 -13.65
N GLU A 550 32.99 3.58 -13.56
CA GLU A 550 33.57 2.42 -14.24
C GLU A 550 33.24 2.48 -15.75
N LEU A 551 34.25 2.79 -16.57
CA LEU A 551 34.10 2.85 -18.03
C LEU A 551 34.12 1.44 -18.62
N LYS A 552 32.99 0.98 -19.16
CA LYS A 552 32.90 -0.29 -19.90
C LYS A 552 33.36 -0.09 -21.34
N LEU A 553 34.63 -0.38 -21.60
CA LEU A 553 35.25 -0.26 -22.92
C LEU A 553 35.33 -1.62 -23.63
N ASN A 554 34.90 -1.66 -24.88
CA ASN A 554 35.04 -2.85 -25.74
C ASN A 554 36.40 -2.92 -26.47
N LYS A 555 37.26 -1.90 -26.28
CA LYS A 555 38.60 -1.75 -26.87
C LYS A 555 39.53 -1.08 -25.87
N ASP A 556 40.83 -1.28 -26.06
CA ASP A 556 41.85 -0.63 -25.26
C ASP A 556 41.78 0.90 -25.37
N GLU A 557 42.19 1.58 -24.30
CA GLU A 557 42.31 3.03 -24.24
C GLU A 557 43.33 3.54 -25.27
N ILE A 558 43.00 4.65 -25.93
CA ILE A 558 43.89 5.33 -26.89
C ILE A 558 44.30 6.70 -26.37
N LYS A 559 45.43 7.21 -26.87
CA LYS A 559 45.84 8.59 -26.59
C LYS A 559 45.07 9.56 -27.49
N PHE A 560 44.85 10.79 -27.02
CA PHE A 560 44.22 11.85 -27.81
C PHE A 560 44.93 12.05 -29.17
N GLU A 561 46.25 11.95 -29.19
CA GLU A 561 47.08 12.02 -30.42
C GLU A 561 46.68 10.99 -31.48
N ASP A 562 46.10 9.85 -31.09
CA ASP A 562 45.64 8.84 -32.05
C ASP A 562 44.28 9.21 -32.66
N PHE A 563 43.43 9.90 -31.90
CA PHE A 563 42.18 10.46 -32.40
C PHE A 563 42.43 11.68 -33.30
N ASP A 564 43.34 12.58 -32.92
CA ASP A 564 43.71 13.79 -33.69
C ASP A 564 44.28 13.46 -35.09
N LYS A 565 44.86 12.26 -35.26
CA LYS A 565 45.30 11.76 -36.57
C LYS A 565 44.15 11.45 -37.52
N VAL A 566 42.90 11.34 -37.05
CA VAL A 566 41.74 10.97 -37.86
C VAL A 566 40.97 12.22 -38.25
N GLU A 567 40.92 12.52 -39.54
CA GLU A 567 40.17 13.67 -40.03
C GLU A 567 38.72 13.26 -40.31
N ILE A 568 37.82 13.64 -39.42
CA ILE A 568 36.38 13.39 -39.57
C ILE A 568 35.73 14.66 -40.14
N ARG A 569 34.97 14.53 -41.23
CA ARG A 569 34.27 15.65 -41.87
C ARG A 569 32.78 15.38 -42.07
N VAL A 570 32.00 16.45 -42.10
CA VAL A 570 30.60 16.43 -42.53
C VAL A 570 30.54 16.37 -44.05
N ALA A 571 29.77 15.42 -44.59
CA ALA A 571 29.54 15.28 -46.02
C ALA A 571 28.06 15.06 -46.35
N GLU A 572 27.57 15.70 -47.41
CA GLU A 572 26.18 15.56 -47.87
C GLU A 572 26.06 14.50 -48.96
N VAL A 573 25.10 13.59 -48.82
CA VAL A 573 24.81 12.57 -49.84
C VAL A 573 24.12 13.22 -51.03
N LYS A 574 24.85 13.34 -52.15
CA LYS A 574 24.30 13.82 -53.43
C LYS A 574 23.63 12.70 -54.21
N GLU A 575 24.21 11.50 -54.16
CA GLU A 575 23.68 10.34 -54.87
C GLU A 575 24.08 9.05 -54.15
N VAL A 576 23.22 8.04 -54.24
CA VAL A 576 23.49 6.72 -53.71
C VAL A 576 22.89 5.65 -54.63
N SER A 577 23.66 4.60 -54.88
CA SER A 577 23.23 3.46 -55.69
C SER A 577 23.79 2.14 -55.15
N LYS A 578 23.13 1.03 -55.47
CA LYS A 578 23.65 -0.32 -55.20
C LYS A 578 24.84 -0.62 -56.11
N VAL A 579 25.84 -1.27 -55.54
CA VAL A 579 27.06 -1.65 -56.27
C VAL A 579 26.83 -2.92 -57.05
N GLU A 580 26.94 -2.84 -58.38
CA GLU A 580 26.81 -4.00 -59.26
C GLU A 580 27.81 -5.11 -58.88
N GLY A 581 27.29 -6.31 -58.58
CA GLY A 581 28.07 -7.46 -58.11
C GLY A 581 28.30 -7.53 -56.60
N SER A 582 27.63 -6.71 -55.78
CA SER A 582 27.65 -6.81 -54.31
C SER A 582 26.30 -6.53 -53.67
N ASP A 583 25.80 -7.49 -52.87
CA ASP A 583 24.57 -7.32 -52.07
C ASP A 583 24.81 -6.61 -50.73
N LYS A 584 26.06 -6.19 -50.46
CA LYS A 584 26.47 -5.59 -49.18
C LYS A 584 26.81 -4.11 -49.29
N LEU A 585 27.13 -3.61 -50.48
CA LEU A 585 27.71 -2.29 -50.66
C LEU A 585 26.74 -1.31 -51.33
N LEU A 586 26.68 -0.11 -50.75
CA LEU A 586 26.15 1.09 -51.41
C LEU A 586 27.31 1.98 -51.85
N GLN A 587 27.16 2.59 -53.02
CA GLN A 587 28.08 3.56 -53.62
C GLN A 587 27.50 4.95 -53.42
N PHE A 588 28.20 5.78 -52.64
CA PHE A 588 27.81 7.16 -52.34
C PHE A 588 28.65 8.13 -53.15
N ARG A 589 27.99 9.15 -53.70
CA ARG A 589 28.59 10.39 -54.16
C ARG A 589 28.29 11.49 -53.14
N LEU A 590 29.34 12.07 -52.56
CA LEU A 590 29.27 12.91 -51.38
C LEU A 590 29.94 14.25 -51.62
N ASP A 591 29.29 15.34 -51.25
CA ASP A 591 29.93 16.65 -51.13
C ASP A 591 30.53 16.79 -49.73
N ALA A 592 31.85 16.69 -49.63
CA ALA A 592 32.62 16.81 -48.40
C ALA A 592 33.41 18.14 -48.33
N GLY A 593 33.06 19.14 -49.15
CA GLY A 593 33.70 20.46 -49.17
C GLY A 593 35.08 20.49 -49.85
N ASP A 594 35.44 19.47 -50.63
CA ASP A 594 36.73 19.39 -51.34
C ASP A 594 36.75 20.13 -52.70
N GLY A 595 35.64 20.80 -53.05
CA GLY A 595 35.42 21.44 -54.36
C GLY A 595 34.93 20.48 -55.44
N GLU A 596 35.13 19.17 -55.28
CA GLU A 596 34.61 18.09 -56.12
C GLU A 596 33.98 16.99 -55.25
N ASP A 597 33.03 16.23 -55.81
CA ASP A 597 32.37 15.15 -55.08
C ASP A 597 33.33 13.97 -54.81
N ARG A 598 33.22 13.37 -53.62
CA ARG A 598 33.91 12.12 -53.26
C ARG A 598 33.04 10.90 -53.53
N GLN A 599 33.69 9.79 -53.87
CA GLN A 599 33.07 8.47 -53.86
C GLN A 599 33.45 7.67 -52.62
N ILE A 600 32.47 7.19 -51.86
CA ILE A 600 32.68 6.27 -50.74
C ILE A 600 31.77 5.05 -50.90
N LEU A 601 32.34 3.85 -50.72
CA LEU A 601 31.57 2.61 -50.67
C LEU A 601 31.35 2.21 -49.21
N SER A 602 30.10 1.94 -48.82
CA SER A 602 29.77 1.54 -47.45
C SER A 602 28.99 0.23 -47.39
N GLY A 603 29.31 -0.61 -46.41
CA GLY A 603 28.79 -1.97 -46.20
C GLY A 603 27.38 -2.06 -45.64
N ILE A 604 26.55 -1.04 -45.85
CA ILE A 604 25.28 -0.85 -45.12
C ILE A 604 24.04 -1.22 -45.94
N ALA A 605 24.20 -1.77 -47.15
CA ALA A 605 23.09 -2.00 -48.09
C ALA A 605 21.95 -2.85 -47.50
N LYS A 606 22.27 -3.82 -46.64
CA LYS A 606 21.27 -4.70 -46.00
C LYS A 606 20.35 -3.98 -45.02
N TYR A 607 20.81 -2.88 -44.44
CA TYR A 607 20.07 -2.10 -43.45
C TYR A 607 19.26 -0.96 -44.09
N TYR A 608 19.57 -0.62 -45.33
CA TYR A 608 18.92 0.44 -46.11
C TYR A 608 18.38 -0.13 -47.42
N PRO A 609 17.26 -0.90 -47.37
CA PRO A 609 16.67 -1.51 -48.57
C PRO A 609 16.17 -0.48 -49.58
N ASN A 610 15.80 0.72 -49.09
CA ASN A 610 15.45 1.90 -49.87
C ASN A 610 16.57 2.96 -49.76
N GLU A 611 17.65 2.79 -50.52
CA GLU A 611 18.83 3.64 -50.42
C GLU A 611 18.55 5.12 -50.73
N GLN A 612 17.49 5.44 -51.48
CA GLN A 612 17.16 6.81 -51.90
C GLN A 612 16.78 7.72 -50.73
N GLU A 613 16.35 7.16 -49.59
CA GLU A 613 16.09 7.92 -48.36
C GLU A 613 17.36 8.51 -47.73
N LEU A 614 18.54 8.16 -48.26
CA LEU A 614 19.82 8.69 -47.80
C LEU A 614 20.23 9.95 -48.55
N VAL A 615 19.64 10.25 -49.71
CA VAL A 615 19.94 11.45 -50.49
C VAL A 615 19.55 12.71 -49.70
N GLY A 616 20.43 13.71 -49.70
CA GLY A 616 20.27 14.96 -48.96
C GLY A 616 20.63 14.88 -47.47
N LYS A 617 20.88 13.67 -46.92
CA LYS A 617 21.36 13.54 -45.54
C LYS A 617 22.82 13.98 -45.43
N LYS A 618 23.14 14.65 -44.32
CA LYS A 618 24.53 14.93 -43.93
C LYS A 618 25.03 13.84 -43.01
N VAL A 619 26.20 13.31 -43.31
CA VAL A 619 26.82 12.17 -42.61
C VAL A 619 28.24 12.52 -42.19
N GLN A 620 28.77 11.79 -41.20
CA GLN A 620 30.18 11.89 -40.84
C GLN A 620 31.02 10.90 -41.66
N ILE A 621 32.13 11.38 -42.22
CA ILE A 621 33.09 10.55 -42.95
C ILE A 621 34.48 10.70 -42.36
N ILE A 622 35.28 9.63 -42.42
CA ILE A 622 36.74 9.74 -42.27
C ILE A 622 37.32 10.13 -43.63
N ALA A 623 37.84 11.35 -43.72
CA ALA A 623 38.26 11.99 -44.97
C ALA A 623 39.74 11.73 -45.31
N ASN A 624 40.58 11.41 -44.34
CA ASN A 624 42.03 11.23 -44.56
C ASN A 624 42.49 9.75 -44.66
N LEU A 625 41.56 8.81 -44.87
CA LEU A 625 41.93 7.44 -45.24
C LEU A 625 42.50 7.39 -46.65
N LYS A 626 43.59 6.63 -46.83
CA LYS A 626 44.18 6.41 -48.15
C LYS A 626 43.13 5.79 -49.09
N PRO A 627 42.87 6.39 -50.28
CA PRO A 627 41.91 5.84 -51.22
C PRO A 627 42.24 4.39 -51.59
N ARG A 628 41.21 3.53 -51.59
CA ARG A 628 41.36 2.09 -51.83
C ARG A 628 40.46 1.63 -52.98
N LYS A 629 41.01 0.78 -53.86
CA LYS A 629 40.21 0.09 -54.87
C LYS A 629 39.35 -1.00 -54.23
N MET A 630 38.06 -1.00 -54.55
CA MET A 630 37.06 -1.98 -54.12
C MET A 630 36.34 -2.56 -55.34
N MET A 631 35.97 -3.85 -55.29
CA MET A 631 35.29 -4.56 -56.39
C MET A 631 36.01 -4.47 -57.76
N LYS A 632 37.34 -4.31 -57.76
CA LYS A 632 38.24 -4.14 -58.92
C LYS A 632 38.02 -2.87 -59.77
N LYS A 633 36.81 -2.28 -59.80
CA LYS A 633 36.46 -1.11 -60.63
C LYS A 633 36.16 0.19 -59.86
N TYR A 634 35.83 0.15 -58.57
CA TYR A 634 35.47 1.35 -57.80
C TYR A 634 36.60 1.79 -56.87
N VAL A 635 36.65 3.09 -56.56
CA VAL A 635 37.58 3.67 -55.57
C VAL A 635 36.75 4.22 -54.41
N SER A 636 37.08 3.85 -53.18
CA SER A 636 36.53 4.47 -51.97
C SER A 636 37.54 5.48 -51.42
N GLN A 637 37.13 6.73 -51.27
CA GLN A 637 37.95 7.89 -50.87
C GLN A 637 37.68 8.32 -49.42
N GLY A 638 37.33 7.35 -48.58
CA GLY A 638 36.99 7.56 -47.18
C GLY A 638 36.18 6.40 -46.62
N MET A 639 35.62 6.61 -45.43
CA MET A 639 34.72 5.68 -44.76
C MET A 639 33.58 6.47 -44.11
N ILE A 640 32.35 5.99 -44.24
CA ILE A 640 31.18 6.59 -43.58
C ILE A 640 31.00 5.95 -42.20
N LEU A 641 30.68 6.75 -41.19
CA LEU A 641 30.48 6.25 -39.82
C LEU A 641 29.04 5.78 -39.59
N SER A 642 28.90 4.71 -38.81
CA SER A 642 27.61 4.11 -38.44
C SER A 642 27.73 3.50 -37.05
N ALA A 643 26.63 3.48 -36.30
CA ALA A 643 26.53 2.82 -35.00
C ALA A 643 25.87 1.45 -35.15
N GLU A 644 26.31 0.46 -34.38
CA GLU A 644 25.69 -0.86 -34.31
C GLU A 644 25.34 -1.19 -32.87
N HIS A 645 24.12 -1.65 -32.64
CA HIS A 645 23.65 -2.19 -31.37
C HIS A 645 22.76 -3.40 -31.64
N ASP A 646 23.04 -4.53 -30.99
CA ASP A 646 22.32 -5.79 -31.12
C ASP A 646 22.06 -6.22 -32.59
N GLY A 647 23.08 -6.09 -33.44
CA GLY A 647 23.01 -6.48 -34.85
C GLY A 647 22.20 -5.52 -35.75
N LYS A 648 21.77 -4.36 -35.23
CA LYS A 648 21.11 -3.30 -36.00
C LYS A 648 22.08 -2.15 -36.25
N LEU A 649 22.41 -1.90 -37.51
CA LEU A 649 23.28 -0.81 -37.93
C LEU A 649 22.47 0.44 -38.31
N THR A 650 22.88 1.58 -37.77
CA THR A 650 22.29 2.90 -38.04
C THR A 650 23.37 3.86 -38.53
N LEU A 651 23.16 4.44 -39.70
CA LEU A 651 23.97 5.52 -40.28
C LEU A 651 23.89 6.77 -39.38
N LEU A 652 25.05 7.30 -39.01
CA LEU A 652 25.10 8.50 -38.19
C LEU A 652 24.93 9.75 -39.06
N THR A 653 23.90 10.52 -38.78
CA THR A 653 23.60 11.79 -39.47
C THR A 653 24.01 12.99 -38.64
N VAL A 654 24.36 14.09 -39.31
CA VAL A 654 24.65 15.39 -38.72
C VAL A 654 23.44 16.31 -38.88
N ASP A 655 23.28 17.27 -37.98
CA ASP A 655 22.32 18.35 -38.14
C ASP A 655 22.45 19.01 -39.55
N PRO A 656 21.34 19.17 -40.31
CA PRO A 656 21.37 19.75 -41.65
C PRO A 656 21.97 21.16 -41.73
N ALA A 657 21.97 21.93 -40.64
CA ALA A 657 22.52 23.28 -40.60
C ALA A 657 24.06 23.32 -40.65
N VAL A 658 24.74 22.22 -40.34
CA VAL A 658 26.21 22.17 -40.31
C VAL A 658 26.77 22.18 -41.75
N PRO A 659 27.68 23.10 -42.12
CA PRO A 659 28.23 23.18 -43.47
C PRO A 659 28.94 21.91 -43.94
N ASN A 660 28.91 21.64 -45.25
CA ASN A 660 29.67 20.53 -45.85
C ASN A 660 31.17 20.84 -45.73
N GLY A 661 31.97 19.83 -45.37
CA GLY A 661 33.40 19.97 -45.13
C GLY A 661 33.80 20.46 -43.74
N SER A 662 32.84 20.75 -42.84
CA SER A 662 33.14 21.02 -41.44
C SER A 662 33.88 19.85 -40.78
N VAL A 663 34.92 20.14 -40.01
CA VAL A 663 35.72 19.16 -39.27
C VAL A 663 35.01 18.82 -37.95
N ILE A 664 34.98 17.54 -37.61
CA ILE A 664 34.46 17.00 -36.35
C ILE A 664 35.66 16.55 -35.52
N GLY A 665 35.76 17.02 -34.28
CA GLY A 665 36.85 16.71 -33.36
C GLY A 665 36.35 16.46 -31.94
#